data_AF-A0A354QRT0-F1
#
_entry.id   AF-A0A354QRT0-F1
#
_cell.length_a   1.000
_cell.length_b   1.000
_cell.length_c   1.000
_cell.angle_alpha   90.00
_cell.angle_beta   90.00
_cell.angle_gamma   90.00
#
_symmetry.space_group_name_H-M   'P 1'
#
loop_
_entity.id
_entity.type
_entity.pdbx_description
1 polymer ?
#
loop_
_entity_poly.entity_id
_entity_poly.type
_entity_poly.pdbx_seq_one_letter_code
_entity_poly.pdbx_strand_id
1 'polypeptide(L)'
;MERKIKKSVVATGLAATTIISGSLSHQVNAEEVKTQSTEPKTSEKITKPVTETDVQSAKMQADAAKVQTDAQQKVVEQVKGDVNTSKDAVADSEKAVANAEAEKKEATPEVIETAKEEVATSEKAVTTEENKVQEAEQSETKAKEAVKNQENVVAGQQSLVDVAQRELDTAKAPVANEQQELNQAQDSEKQAEKDLAEKQKDLAKVKEEIANLPKEIHSATEQVKQSEQKVAENQAAIDQKAGEVARAEQSATNRRNVDLSKATYGEFLQHAKTNGANQAIRNAAAEALTTYERAKREDGITVGSDATSPATLENNLKAIELVRAINAYRRQAGLKELLIDPYKNPASQVQTLYFERANWHMGKYLRNENVAISFTPKGAVDFWHSEKALYQQIAAQYGLPTDETKIDANAIYQKVGATVFANIGHYVQMMDNQANTISAAYDKVPNQYSNVYGTSEVGFHREPNFNARVNNGTLLTADAYEQAIRNFAGAAKVADAQATVAKNQLAMLRAQRTGYVSTLNIQKAKLADLQKLAANRSGALATANAGVITAEAALKKAKQNIAVKQAALERATAAIASKLAPKQVALEKAQKVLDSAKNKLAELKKALITAELNVAKAKDALQTSQTKLKEAQDNLEKLQNAPQALEAAQKALQAAQADYASKVKTLKDEEAKLEISRSIYTKLQENYEQLRSQLPQKAQKETDGEVQKLHLSRTYQPKPLLVRQQNTDQKVLPATGTKADQVAALGLLLGLGTLASARRRKRNNED
;
A
#
# COMPACT_ATOMS: atom_id res chain seq x y z
N MET A 1 27.21 45.98 23.56
CA MET A 1 27.46 46.22 25.00
C MET A 1 28.42 47.39 25.13
N GLU A 2 27.86 48.59 25.27
CA GLU A 2 28.63 49.83 25.40
C GLU A 2 29.01 50.05 26.87
N ARG A 3 30.25 50.51 27.15
CA ARG A 3 30.66 50.93 28.50
C ARG A 3 30.70 52.45 28.57
N LYS A 4 30.01 52.96 29.60
CA LYS A 4 29.67 54.38 29.77
C LYS A 4 30.87 55.24 30.13
N ILE A 5 30.94 56.42 29.50
CA ILE A 5 31.69 57.58 29.97
C ILE A 5 31.07 58.08 31.30
N LYS A 6 31.89 58.59 32.23
CA LYS A 6 31.45 59.29 33.45
C LYS A 6 32.38 60.45 33.81
N LYS A 7 31.79 61.46 34.47
CA LYS A 7 32.29 62.78 34.93
C LYS A 7 31.95 63.90 33.93
N SER A 8 31.00 64.83 34.15
CA SER A 8 30.54 65.57 35.35
C SER A 8 31.56 66.63 35.81
N VAL A 9 31.22 67.89 36.15
CA VAL A 9 29.91 68.58 36.23
C VAL A 9 30.17 70.10 36.48
N VAL A 10 29.21 71.01 36.18
CA VAL A 10 29.14 72.44 36.67
C VAL A 10 30.21 73.43 36.12
N ALA A 11 29.95 74.71 35.83
CA ALA A 11 28.71 75.49 35.61
C ALA A 11 28.99 76.86 34.93
N THR A 12 27.93 77.56 34.50
CA THR A 12 27.71 79.04 34.35
C THR A 12 28.94 79.97 34.13
N GLY A 13 29.01 80.90 33.17
CA GLY A 13 28.04 81.44 32.20
C GLY A 13 28.18 82.98 32.04
N LEU A 14 27.82 83.53 30.87
CA LEU A 14 27.77 84.97 30.48
C LEU A 14 29.08 85.66 30.03
N ALA A 15 28.94 86.72 29.22
CA ALA A 15 29.96 87.27 28.32
C ALA A 15 30.23 88.79 28.45
N ALA A 16 31.28 89.22 27.74
CA ALA A 16 31.98 90.51 27.65
C ALA A 16 31.19 91.85 27.64
N THR A 17 31.90 92.95 28.01
CA THR A 17 31.94 94.21 27.21
C THR A 17 33.12 95.14 27.62
N THR A 18 33.38 96.17 26.80
CA THR A 18 34.60 97.02 26.81
C THR A 18 34.32 98.49 27.13
N ILE A 19 35.37 99.18 27.60
CA ILE A 19 35.60 100.63 27.75
C ILE A 19 34.83 101.55 26.78
N ILE A 20 34.27 102.66 27.30
CA ILE A 20 34.25 103.96 26.60
C ILE A 20 34.73 105.06 27.56
N SER A 21 35.67 105.88 27.08
CA SER A 21 36.19 107.10 27.70
C SER A 21 35.25 108.30 27.50
N GLY A 22 35.14 109.19 28.49
CA GLY A 22 34.36 110.43 28.38
C GLY A 22 34.89 111.52 29.30
N SER A 23 35.93 112.23 28.85
CA SER A 23 36.47 113.41 29.53
C SER A 23 35.48 114.57 29.54
N LEU A 24 35.26 115.20 30.70
CA LEU A 24 34.93 116.62 30.76
C LEU A 24 35.46 117.21 32.08
N SER A 25 36.33 118.20 31.92
CA SER A 25 36.99 118.93 32.99
C SER A 25 36.04 119.90 33.69
N HIS A 26 36.09 119.96 35.01
CA HIS A 26 36.09 121.25 35.70
C HIS A 26 36.98 121.20 36.94
N GLN A 27 38.04 122.01 36.91
CA GLN A 27 38.68 122.49 38.14
C GLN A 27 37.67 123.33 38.90
N VAL A 28 37.58 123.13 40.21
CA VAL A 28 37.15 124.19 41.13
C VAL A 28 38.20 124.27 42.21
N ASN A 29 38.98 125.36 42.19
CA ASN A 29 39.89 125.68 43.27
C ASN A 29 39.07 125.97 44.54
N ALA A 30 39.43 125.34 45.65
CA ALA A 30 39.04 125.79 46.98
C ALA A 30 40.19 126.62 47.56
N GLU A 31 40.38 127.81 46.99
CA GLU A 31 41.17 128.87 47.62
C GLU A 31 40.45 129.35 48.89
N GLU A 32 41.22 129.75 49.90
CA GLU A 32 40.81 130.52 51.09
C GLU A 32 39.45 130.21 51.79
N VAL A 33 39.53 129.63 52.98
CA VAL A 33 39.01 130.35 54.17
C VAL A 33 40.09 130.36 55.26
N LYS A 34 40.84 131.45 55.31
CA LYS A 34 41.68 131.82 56.46
C LYS A 34 41.18 133.14 57.01
N THR A 35 40.33 133.11 58.04
CA THR A 35 40.26 134.21 59.03
C THR A 35 39.45 133.86 60.29
N GLN A 36 39.97 134.37 61.40
CA GLN A 36 39.24 134.89 62.57
C GLN A 36 38.28 133.98 63.35
N SER A 37 38.81 133.54 64.50
CA SER A 37 38.42 134.08 65.81
C SER A 37 36.92 134.18 66.11
N THR A 38 36.49 133.38 67.10
CA THR A 38 35.97 134.00 68.32
C THR A 38 36.17 133.07 69.52
N GLU A 39 37.05 133.45 70.43
CA GLU A 39 36.80 133.17 71.84
C GLU A 39 35.49 133.86 72.23
N PRO A 40 34.52 133.17 72.84
CA PRO A 40 33.61 133.82 73.76
C PRO A 40 34.38 134.06 75.06
N LYS A 41 34.93 135.27 75.22
CA LYS A 41 35.32 135.74 76.55
C LYS A 41 34.08 135.79 77.43
N THR A 42 34.16 135.19 78.61
CA THR A 42 33.46 135.74 79.79
C THR A 42 34.18 135.32 81.07
N SER A 43 35.16 136.14 81.44
CA SER A 43 35.42 136.36 82.86
C SER A 43 34.21 137.09 83.45
N GLU A 44 33.31 136.40 84.14
CA GLU A 44 32.54 137.06 85.20
C GLU A 44 31.94 136.07 86.21
N LYS A 45 32.21 136.34 87.49
CA LYS A 45 31.70 135.63 88.65
C LYS A 45 30.24 136.03 88.86
N ILE A 46 29.29 135.32 88.25
CA ILE A 46 27.86 135.53 88.49
C ILE A 46 27.26 134.29 89.16
N THR A 47 26.81 134.49 90.40
CA THR A 47 26.16 133.50 91.25
C THR A 47 24.73 133.19 90.78
N LYS A 48 24.51 132.06 90.12
CA LYS A 48 23.20 131.38 90.00
C LYS A 48 23.38 129.85 90.06
N PRO A 49 22.43 129.10 90.64
CA PRO A 49 22.54 127.64 90.82
C PRO A 49 22.26 126.83 89.55
N VAL A 50 22.87 125.64 89.45
CA VAL A 50 22.76 124.65 88.36
C VAL A 50 21.38 123.98 88.35
N THR A 51 20.88 123.57 87.17
CA THR A 51 19.58 122.89 87.01
C THR A 51 19.70 121.45 86.49
N GLU A 52 18.65 120.65 86.68
CA GLU A 52 18.59 119.24 86.26
C GLU A 52 18.67 119.06 84.74
N THR A 53 18.13 120.00 83.98
CA THR A 53 18.13 120.02 82.50
C THR A 53 19.55 120.12 81.92
N ASP A 54 20.44 120.83 82.62
CA ASP A 54 21.85 120.98 82.24
C ASP A 54 22.58 119.62 82.34
N VAL A 55 22.28 118.84 83.37
CA VAL A 55 22.87 117.50 83.62
C VAL A 55 22.36 116.47 82.61
N GLN A 56 21.07 116.46 82.28
CA GLN A 56 20.53 115.57 81.22
C GLN A 56 21.11 115.90 79.84
N SER A 57 21.27 117.20 79.54
CA SER A 57 21.86 117.64 78.26
C SER A 57 23.33 117.22 78.13
N ALA A 58 24.12 117.37 79.21
CA ALA A 58 25.50 116.89 79.25
C ALA A 58 25.58 115.36 79.09
N LYS A 59 24.66 114.61 79.72
CA LYS A 59 24.60 113.15 79.59
C LYS A 59 24.37 112.69 78.14
N MET A 60 23.38 113.28 77.46
CA MET A 60 23.10 112.93 76.06
C MET A 60 24.29 113.23 75.13
N GLN A 61 25.03 114.31 75.39
CA GLN A 61 26.24 114.65 74.63
C GLN A 61 27.35 113.62 74.86
N ALA A 62 27.57 113.17 76.09
CA ALA A 62 28.54 112.11 76.41
C ALA A 62 28.15 110.76 75.79
N ASP A 63 26.89 110.31 75.93
CA ASP A 63 26.41 109.04 75.37
C ASP A 63 26.44 109.02 73.83
N ALA A 64 26.15 110.15 73.17
CA ALA A 64 26.27 110.28 71.72
C ALA A 64 27.74 110.24 71.25
N ALA A 65 28.64 110.96 71.94
CA ALA A 65 30.08 110.92 71.68
C ALA A 65 30.66 109.51 71.89
N LYS A 66 30.15 108.75 72.87
CA LYS A 66 30.54 107.35 73.09
C LYS A 66 30.21 106.46 71.90
N VAL A 67 28.98 106.54 71.37
CA VAL A 67 28.57 105.75 70.20
C VAL A 67 29.39 106.11 68.96
N GLN A 68 29.73 107.39 68.77
CA GLN A 68 30.61 107.83 67.69
C GLN A 68 32.04 107.29 67.85
N THR A 69 32.57 107.26 69.08
CA THR A 69 33.88 106.67 69.40
C THR A 69 33.91 105.16 69.17
N ASP A 70 32.87 104.43 69.63
CA ASP A 70 32.73 102.98 69.42
C ASP A 70 32.56 102.62 67.92
N ALA A 71 31.95 103.49 67.12
CA ALA A 71 31.86 103.35 65.67
C ALA A 71 33.23 103.60 65.00
N GLN A 72 33.93 104.67 65.38
CA GLN A 72 35.27 105.00 64.88
C GLN A 72 36.29 103.90 65.20
N GLN A 73 36.16 103.24 66.36
CA GLN A 73 36.99 102.09 66.74
C GLN A 73 36.86 100.92 65.75
N LYS A 74 35.65 100.66 65.22
CA LYS A 74 35.43 99.60 64.22
C LYS A 74 36.01 99.96 62.85
N VAL A 75 35.99 101.24 62.47
CA VAL A 75 36.65 101.73 61.25
C VAL A 75 38.16 101.49 61.36
N VAL A 76 38.79 101.86 62.48
CA VAL A 76 40.21 101.59 62.73
C VAL A 76 40.53 100.08 62.64
N GLU A 77 39.71 99.22 63.25
CA GLU A 77 39.94 97.76 63.22
C GLU A 77 39.80 97.18 61.81
N GLN A 78 38.84 97.66 61.01
CA GLN A 78 38.71 97.28 59.60
C GLN A 78 39.93 97.73 58.78
N VAL A 79 40.39 98.97 58.98
CA VAL A 79 41.57 99.50 58.27
C VAL A 79 42.85 98.74 58.67
N LYS A 80 42.95 98.22 59.91
CA LYS A 80 44.02 97.27 60.29
C LYS A 80 43.97 95.97 59.50
N GLY A 81 42.77 95.44 59.23
CA GLY A 81 42.57 94.29 58.34
C GLY A 81 43.05 94.56 56.91
N ASP A 82 42.69 95.71 56.34
CA ASP A 82 43.14 96.15 55.02
C ASP A 82 44.68 96.33 54.95
N VAL A 83 45.29 96.88 56.00
CA VAL A 83 46.76 97.02 56.12
C VAL A 83 47.46 95.64 56.14
N ASN A 84 46.90 94.66 56.85
CA ASN A 84 47.48 93.31 56.86
C ASN A 84 47.33 92.61 55.49
N THR A 85 46.17 92.72 54.84
CA THR A 85 45.94 92.11 53.51
C THR A 85 46.86 92.72 52.44
N SER A 86 47.04 94.05 52.44
CA SER A 86 47.95 94.73 51.52
C SER A 86 49.42 94.41 51.81
N LYS A 87 49.79 94.12 53.07
CA LYS A 87 51.11 93.62 53.46
C LYS A 87 51.40 92.22 52.90
N ASP A 88 50.44 91.30 52.98
CA ASP A 88 50.58 89.95 52.43
C ASP A 88 50.70 89.99 50.89
N ALA A 89 49.93 90.87 50.23
CA ALA A 89 50.03 91.10 48.78
C ALA A 89 51.40 91.68 48.36
N VAL A 90 52.04 92.49 49.20
CA VAL A 90 53.44 92.91 48.99
C VAL A 90 54.37 91.70 49.07
N ALA A 91 54.26 90.85 50.10
CA ALA A 91 55.12 89.68 50.28
C ALA A 91 55.00 88.65 49.13
N ASP A 92 53.77 88.39 48.64
CA ASP A 92 53.57 87.53 47.46
C ASP A 92 54.15 88.17 46.18
N SER A 93 54.06 89.49 46.03
CA SER A 93 54.65 90.21 44.91
C SER A 93 56.19 90.24 44.97
N GLU A 94 56.77 90.36 46.17
CA GLU A 94 58.22 90.23 46.40
C GLU A 94 58.72 88.83 46.02
N LYS A 95 57.96 87.78 46.36
CA LYS A 95 58.26 86.41 45.97
C LYS A 95 58.11 86.18 44.46
N ALA A 96 57.11 86.79 43.82
CA ALA A 96 56.95 86.75 42.37
C ALA A 96 58.10 87.46 41.63
N VAL A 97 58.55 88.62 42.14
CA VAL A 97 59.76 89.30 41.67
C VAL A 97 60.99 88.42 41.85
N ALA A 98 61.22 87.86 43.03
CA ALA A 98 62.40 87.00 43.28
C ALA A 98 62.46 85.78 42.34
N ASN A 99 61.31 85.16 42.04
CA ASN A 99 61.23 84.07 41.06
C ASN A 99 61.54 84.57 39.63
N ALA A 100 60.96 85.70 39.20
CA ALA A 100 61.22 86.26 37.87
C ALA A 100 62.65 86.82 37.72
N GLU A 101 63.28 87.26 38.81
CA GLU A 101 64.69 87.64 38.86
C GLU A 101 65.60 86.41 38.71
N ALA A 102 65.25 85.28 39.32
CA ALA A 102 65.95 84.02 39.10
C ALA A 102 65.82 83.55 37.64
N GLU A 103 64.60 83.53 37.07
CA GLU A 103 64.38 83.14 35.67
C GLU A 103 65.10 84.08 34.68
N LYS A 104 65.10 85.40 34.92
CA LYS A 104 65.87 86.36 34.11
C LYS A 104 67.37 86.17 34.25
N LYS A 105 67.87 85.78 35.44
CA LYS A 105 69.29 85.50 35.66
C LYS A 105 69.75 84.22 34.97
N GLU A 106 68.86 83.25 34.78
CA GLU A 106 69.08 82.06 33.96
C GLU A 106 68.97 82.38 32.45
N ALA A 107 68.13 83.34 32.05
CA ALA A 107 67.98 83.81 30.67
C ALA A 107 69.11 84.76 30.21
N THR A 108 70.37 84.31 30.29
CA THR A 108 71.52 85.05 29.72
C THR A 108 71.53 84.97 28.19
N PRO A 109 72.22 85.89 27.47
CA PRO A 109 72.35 85.82 26.02
C PRO A 109 72.92 84.49 25.52
N GLU A 110 73.87 83.91 26.26
CA GLU A 110 74.51 82.62 25.95
C GLU A 110 73.53 81.45 26.09
N VAL A 111 72.67 81.47 27.11
CA VAL A 111 71.63 80.45 27.32
C VAL A 111 70.52 80.56 26.26
N ILE A 112 70.13 81.78 25.88
CA ILE A 112 69.17 82.01 24.80
C ILE A 112 69.74 81.53 23.45
N GLU A 113 71.02 81.77 23.17
CA GLU A 113 71.65 81.28 21.93
C GLU A 113 71.76 79.75 21.93
N THR A 114 72.13 79.13 23.06
CA THR A 114 72.13 77.66 23.22
C THR A 114 70.73 77.07 22.95
N ALA A 115 69.66 77.72 23.43
CA ALA A 115 68.29 77.28 23.16
C ALA A 115 67.89 77.42 21.67
N LYS A 116 68.40 78.43 20.95
CA LYS A 116 68.22 78.51 19.48
C LYS A 116 68.96 77.39 18.75
N GLU A 117 70.18 77.06 19.17
CA GLU A 117 70.95 75.94 18.61
C GLU A 117 70.25 74.60 18.86
N GLU A 118 69.60 74.42 20.03
CA GLU A 118 68.79 73.25 20.35
C GLU A 118 67.52 73.15 19.48
N VAL A 119 66.81 74.26 19.24
CA VAL A 119 65.70 74.33 18.27
C VAL A 119 66.18 73.96 16.87
N ALA A 120 67.23 74.60 16.35
CA ALA A 120 67.76 74.33 15.01
C ALA A 120 68.30 72.89 14.85
N THR A 121 68.79 72.29 15.93
CA THR A 121 69.18 70.87 15.97
C THR A 121 67.97 69.95 15.94
N SER A 122 66.90 70.31 16.67
CA SER A 122 65.63 69.56 16.70
C SER A 122 64.87 69.65 15.37
N GLU A 123 64.90 70.79 14.69
CA GLU A 123 64.35 70.95 13.33
C GLU A 123 65.05 70.03 12.33
N LYS A 124 66.39 69.99 12.34
CA LYS A 124 67.18 69.05 11.53
C LYS A 124 66.87 67.59 11.86
N ALA A 125 66.63 67.27 13.14
CA ALA A 125 66.23 65.93 13.55
C ALA A 125 64.84 65.56 13.01
N VAL A 126 63.87 66.48 13.04
CA VAL A 126 62.55 66.29 12.42
C VAL A 126 62.69 66.02 10.92
N THR A 127 63.38 66.88 10.15
CA THR A 127 63.60 66.67 8.71
C THR A 127 64.32 65.35 8.39
N THR A 128 65.24 64.92 9.27
CA THR A 128 65.93 63.62 9.13
C THR A 128 64.97 62.44 9.30
N GLU A 129 64.07 62.48 10.29
CA GLU A 129 63.06 61.43 10.47
C GLU A 129 61.95 61.49 9.42
N GLU A 130 61.57 62.67 8.90
CA GLU A 130 60.64 62.80 7.76
C GLU A 130 61.16 62.09 6.51
N ASN A 131 62.45 62.25 6.19
CA ASN A 131 63.09 61.56 5.07
C ASN A 131 63.08 60.03 5.29
N LYS A 132 63.35 59.55 6.51
CA LYS A 132 63.27 58.11 6.84
C LYS A 132 61.86 57.55 6.73
N VAL A 133 60.83 58.32 7.06
CA VAL A 133 59.42 57.93 6.83
C VAL A 133 59.17 57.77 5.33
N GLN A 134 59.59 58.72 4.49
CA GLN A 134 59.44 58.62 3.03
C GLN A 134 60.18 57.41 2.45
N GLU A 135 61.42 57.14 2.87
CA GLU A 135 62.18 55.95 2.44
C GLU A 135 61.50 54.64 2.85
N ALA A 136 60.94 54.59 4.07
CA ALA A 136 60.21 53.43 4.55
C ALA A 136 58.90 53.20 3.76
N GLU A 137 58.13 54.26 3.48
CA GLU A 137 56.88 54.17 2.71
C GLU A 137 57.12 53.77 1.24
N GLN A 138 58.22 54.24 0.63
CA GLN A 138 58.65 53.76 -0.68
C GLN A 138 59.04 52.28 -0.66
N SER A 139 59.69 51.81 0.42
CA SER A 139 60.06 50.41 0.60
C SER A 139 58.81 49.52 0.78
N GLU A 140 57.84 49.97 1.57
CA GLU A 140 56.53 49.33 1.74
C GLU A 140 55.78 49.22 0.41
N THR A 141 55.76 50.29 -0.39
CA THR A 141 55.12 50.31 -1.71
C THR A 141 55.74 49.27 -2.65
N LYS A 142 57.08 49.23 -2.74
CA LYS A 142 57.81 48.20 -3.53
C LYS A 142 57.52 46.77 -3.04
N ALA A 143 57.39 46.57 -1.73
CA ALA A 143 57.03 45.27 -1.17
C ALA A 143 55.58 44.86 -1.51
N LYS A 144 54.62 45.79 -1.48
CA LYS A 144 53.23 45.56 -1.91
C LYS A 144 53.14 45.18 -3.39
N GLU A 145 53.87 45.88 -4.26
CA GLU A 145 53.94 45.55 -5.69
C GLU A 145 54.58 44.18 -5.92
N ALA A 146 55.66 43.84 -5.22
CA ALA A 146 56.30 42.53 -5.33
C ALA A 146 55.36 41.39 -4.90
N VAL A 147 54.61 41.56 -3.80
CA VAL A 147 53.57 40.60 -3.37
C VAL A 147 52.50 40.45 -4.45
N LYS A 148 51.90 41.55 -4.93
CA LYS A 148 50.85 41.54 -5.96
C LYS A 148 51.31 40.85 -7.25
N ASN A 149 52.53 41.14 -7.70
CA ASN A 149 53.11 40.52 -8.90
C ASN A 149 53.30 39.01 -8.70
N GLN A 150 53.74 38.58 -7.52
CA GLN A 150 53.90 37.15 -7.20
C GLN A 150 52.55 36.43 -7.03
N GLU A 151 51.49 37.10 -6.55
CA GLU A 151 50.12 36.54 -6.53
C GLU A 151 49.61 36.25 -7.95
N ASN A 152 49.85 37.17 -8.89
CA ASN A 152 49.55 36.94 -10.31
C ASN A 152 50.34 35.76 -10.90
N VAL A 153 51.61 35.60 -10.52
CA VAL A 153 52.42 34.43 -10.93
C VAL A 153 51.81 33.13 -10.36
N VAL A 154 51.42 33.09 -9.09
CA VAL A 154 50.77 31.91 -8.49
C VAL A 154 49.46 31.56 -9.18
N ALA A 155 48.62 32.54 -9.52
CA ALA A 155 47.38 32.32 -10.27
C ALA A 155 47.62 31.77 -11.69
N GLY A 156 48.65 32.29 -12.38
CA GLY A 156 49.07 31.78 -13.68
C GLY A 156 49.57 30.33 -13.61
N GLN A 157 50.41 29.99 -12.62
CA GLN A 157 50.89 28.63 -12.43
C GLN A 157 49.78 27.64 -12.03
N GLN A 158 48.80 28.06 -11.23
CA GLN A 158 47.62 27.24 -10.93
C GLN A 158 46.82 26.94 -12.20
N SER A 159 46.63 27.93 -13.07
CA SER A 159 45.96 27.74 -14.35
C SER A 159 46.68 26.72 -15.26
N LEU A 160 48.02 26.68 -15.22
CA LEU A 160 48.82 25.69 -15.96
C LEU A 160 48.70 24.27 -15.38
N VAL A 161 48.62 24.12 -14.05
CA VAL A 161 48.31 22.84 -13.40
C VAL A 161 46.92 22.34 -13.84
N ASP A 162 45.91 23.19 -13.81
CA ASP A 162 44.54 22.84 -14.21
C ASP A 162 44.47 22.40 -15.69
N VAL A 163 45.21 23.05 -16.58
CA VAL A 163 45.32 22.65 -17.99
C VAL A 163 46.03 21.30 -18.12
N ALA A 164 47.16 21.09 -17.46
CA ALA A 164 47.89 19.82 -17.50
C ALA A 164 47.04 18.64 -16.97
N GLN A 165 46.23 18.87 -15.94
CA GLN A 165 45.28 17.89 -15.41
C GLN A 165 44.18 17.56 -16.43
N ARG A 166 43.53 18.58 -17.03
CA ARG A 166 42.50 18.36 -18.07
C ARG A 166 43.03 17.61 -19.28
N GLU A 167 44.25 17.92 -19.72
CA GLU A 167 44.90 17.20 -20.82
C GLU A 167 45.17 15.74 -20.47
N LEU A 168 45.60 15.46 -19.23
CA LEU A 168 45.83 14.10 -18.75
C LEU A 168 44.52 13.30 -18.70
N ASP A 169 43.42 13.90 -18.25
CA ASP A 169 42.13 13.22 -18.16
C ASP A 169 41.47 13.04 -19.54
N THR A 170 41.60 14.01 -20.43
CA THR A 170 41.19 13.88 -21.84
C THR A 170 41.96 12.77 -22.54
N ALA A 171 43.25 12.59 -22.23
CA ALA A 171 44.05 11.49 -22.76
C ALA A 171 43.63 10.10 -22.25
N LYS A 172 42.95 10.00 -21.08
CA LYS A 172 42.43 8.73 -20.54
C LYS A 172 41.05 8.37 -21.08
N ALA A 173 40.23 9.36 -21.45
CA ALA A 173 38.83 9.17 -21.84
C ALA A 173 38.58 8.07 -22.91
N PRO A 174 39.42 7.89 -23.96
CA PRO A 174 39.19 6.84 -24.96
C PRO A 174 39.18 5.42 -24.37
N VAL A 175 40.05 5.12 -23.40
CA VAL A 175 40.10 3.80 -22.75
C VAL A 175 38.87 3.56 -21.85
N ALA A 176 38.36 4.60 -21.19
CA ALA A 176 37.13 4.50 -20.40
C ALA A 176 35.91 4.19 -21.30
N ASN A 177 35.83 4.82 -22.48
CA ASN A 177 34.76 4.58 -23.44
C ASN A 177 34.82 3.15 -24.01
N GLU A 178 35.99 2.70 -24.47
CA GLU A 178 36.16 1.33 -25.00
C GLU A 178 35.88 0.25 -23.94
N GLN A 179 36.24 0.51 -22.67
CA GLN A 179 35.88 -0.37 -21.55
C GLN A 179 34.36 -0.43 -21.32
N GLN A 180 33.65 0.70 -21.45
CA GLN A 180 32.19 0.74 -21.37
C GLN A 180 31.54 -0.05 -22.52
N GLU A 181 32.04 0.09 -23.75
CA GLU A 181 31.54 -0.65 -24.91
C GLU A 181 31.81 -2.16 -24.81
N LEU A 182 32.96 -2.57 -24.24
CA LEU A 182 33.27 -3.97 -23.93
C LEU A 182 32.27 -4.54 -22.90
N ASN A 183 31.97 -3.79 -21.84
CA ASN A 183 31.00 -4.22 -20.82
C ASN A 183 29.59 -4.40 -21.44
N GLN A 184 29.15 -3.48 -22.31
CA GLN A 184 27.89 -3.60 -23.05
C GLN A 184 27.85 -4.81 -23.98
N ALA A 185 28.98 -5.15 -24.62
CA ALA A 185 29.10 -6.36 -25.44
C ALA A 185 28.98 -7.65 -24.59
N GLN A 186 29.57 -7.68 -23.39
CA GLN A 186 29.45 -8.78 -22.43
C GLN A 186 28.01 -8.96 -21.90
N ASP A 187 27.29 -7.87 -21.62
CA ASP A 187 25.89 -7.97 -21.22
C ASP A 187 24.98 -8.43 -22.38
N SER A 188 25.31 -8.05 -23.61
CA SER A 188 24.64 -8.54 -24.83
C SER A 188 24.85 -10.05 -25.04
N GLU A 189 26.04 -10.58 -24.73
CA GLU A 189 26.31 -12.02 -24.73
C GLU A 189 25.46 -12.76 -23.70
N LYS A 190 25.45 -12.33 -22.43
CA LYS A 190 24.63 -12.95 -21.37
C LYS A 190 23.15 -13.01 -21.76
N GLN A 191 22.64 -11.96 -22.40
CA GLN A 191 21.25 -11.92 -22.87
C GLN A 191 20.99 -12.89 -24.04
N ALA A 192 21.98 -13.09 -24.94
CA ALA A 192 21.89 -14.09 -25.99
C ALA A 192 22.02 -15.54 -25.46
N GLU A 193 22.84 -15.78 -24.43
CA GLU A 193 22.90 -17.08 -23.75
C GLU A 193 21.58 -17.44 -23.07
N LYS A 194 20.92 -16.45 -22.44
CA LYS A 194 19.60 -16.62 -21.83
C LYS A 194 18.52 -16.95 -22.86
N ASP A 195 18.47 -16.22 -23.98
CA ASP A 195 17.51 -16.51 -25.06
C ASP A 195 17.74 -17.90 -25.68
N LEU A 196 19.01 -18.29 -25.90
CA LEU A 196 19.35 -19.63 -26.38
C LEU A 196 18.84 -20.72 -25.43
N ALA A 197 19.06 -20.58 -24.13
CA ALA A 197 18.57 -21.53 -23.13
C ALA A 197 17.02 -21.62 -23.11
N GLU A 198 16.33 -20.50 -23.33
CA GLU A 198 14.87 -20.45 -23.45
C GLU A 198 14.38 -21.18 -24.71
N LYS A 199 14.99 -20.92 -25.88
CA LYS A 199 14.63 -21.64 -27.13
C LYS A 199 14.95 -23.14 -27.07
N GLN A 200 16.03 -23.53 -26.40
CA GLN A 200 16.34 -24.95 -26.17
C GLN A 200 15.29 -25.63 -25.28
N LYS A 201 14.79 -24.94 -24.25
CA LYS A 201 13.69 -25.42 -23.40
C LYS A 201 12.37 -25.55 -24.17
N ASP A 202 12.02 -24.55 -24.99
CA ASP A 202 10.83 -24.61 -25.86
C ASP A 202 10.91 -25.78 -26.84
N LEU A 203 12.08 -25.98 -27.47
CA LEU A 203 12.32 -27.12 -28.36
C LEU A 203 12.20 -28.47 -27.63
N ALA A 204 12.71 -28.58 -26.40
CA ALA A 204 12.57 -29.79 -25.59
C ALA A 204 11.10 -30.10 -25.28
N LYS A 205 10.32 -29.09 -24.88
CA LYS A 205 8.88 -29.23 -24.63
C LYS A 205 8.12 -29.65 -25.89
N VAL A 206 8.39 -29.05 -27.05
CA VAL A 206 7.76 -29.45 -28.33
C VAL A 206 8.11 -30.89 -28.70
N LYS A 207 9.35 -31.35 -28.46
CA LYS A 207 9.76 -32.74 -28.67
C LYS A 207 9.03 -33.72 -27.73
N GLU A 208 8.86 -33.36 -26.45
CA GLU A 208 8.12 -34.16 -25.47
C GLU A 208 6.63 -34.31 -25.85
N GLU A 209 5.98 -33.20 -26.21
CA GLU A 209 4.59 -33.20 -26.67
C GLU A 209 4.41 -34.07 -27.93
N ILE A 210 5.36 -34.02 -28.87
CA ILE A 210 5.39 -34.89 -30.06
C ILE A 210 5.59 -36.37 -29.69
N ALA A 211 6.40 -36.69 -28.69
CA ALA A 211 6.64 -38.07 -28.26
C ALA A 211 5.41 -38.70 -27.56
N ASN A 212 4.56 -37.89 -26.93
CA ASN A 212 3.36 -38.36 -26.24
C ASN A 212 2.13 -38.48 -27.15
N LEU A 213 2.01 -37.63 -28.18
CA LEU A 213 0.90 -37.62 -29.16
C LEU A 213 0.53 -39.00 -29.76
N PRO A 214 1.46 -39.88 -30.17
CA PRO A 214 1.13 -41.21 -30.67
C PRO A 214 0.39 -42.08 -29.64
N LYS A 215 0.71 -41.96 -28.34
CA LYS A 215 0.04 -42.71 -27.27
C LYS A 215 -1.39 -42.20 -27.07
N GLU A 216 -1.61 -40.89 -27.15
CA GLU A 216 -2.93 -40.27 -27.05
C GLU A 216 -3.83 -40.66 -28.24
N ILE A 217 -3.29 -40.62 -29.46
CA ILE A 217 -3.99 -41.06 -30.68
C ILE A 217 -4.36 -42.54 -30.58
N HIS A 218 -3.43 -43.40 -30.13
CA HIS A 218 -3.71 -44.83 -29.96
C HIS A 218 -4.82 -45.07 -28.92
N SER A 219 -4.76 -44.39 -27.77
CA SER A 219 -5.80 -44.47 -26.72
C SER A 219 -7.17 -44.00 -27.22
N ALA A 220 -7.22 -42.88 -27.95
CA ALA A 220 -8.45 -42.40 -28.58
C ALA A 220 -8.98 -43.36 -29.66
N THR A 221 -8.10 -44.02 -30.41
CA THR A 221 -8.47 -45.02 -31.43
C THR A 221 -9.12 -46.26 -30.79
N GLU A 222 -8.54 -46.80 -29.72
CA GLU A 222 -9.15 -47.93 -29.00
C GLU A 222 -10.47 -47.54 -28.31
N GLN A 223 -10.61 -46.31 -27.81
CA GLN A 223 -11.90 -45.81 -27.29
C GLN A 223 -12.98 -45.79 -28.38
N VAL A 224 -12.68 -45.24 -29.57
CA VAL A 224 -13.60 -45.25 -30.72
C VAL A 224 -14.02 -46.67 -31.06
N LYS A 225 -13.07 -47.60 -31.20
CA LYS A 225 -13.33 -49.02 -31.50
C LYS A 225 -14.23 -49.70 -30.46
N GLN A 226 -14.01 -49.44 -29.17
CA GLN A 226 -14.89 -49.95 -28.09
C GLN A 226 -16.31 -49.38 -28.18
N SER A 227 -16.47 -48.11 -28.55
CA SER A 227 -17.79 -47.50 -28.75
C SER A 227 -18.48 -47.98 -30.02
N GLU A 228 -17.75 -48.24 -31.11
CA GLU A 228 -18.30 -48.88 -32.32
C GLU A 228 -18.81 -50.29 -32.01
N GLN A 229 -18.06 -51.08 -31.24
CA GLN A 229 -18.50 -52.39 -30.76
C GLN A 229 -19.79 -52.29 -29.93
N LYS A 230 -19.87 -51.38 -28.94
CA LYS A 230 -21.08 -51.19 -28.13
C LYS A 230 -22.30 -50.77 -28.95
N VAL A 231 -22.13 -49.94 -29.98
CA VAL A 231 -23.22 -49.57 -30.90
C VAL A 231 -23.67 -50.80 -31.71
N ALA A 232 -22.75 -51.64 -32.19
CA ALA A 232 -23.06 -52.84 -32.95
C ALA A 232 -23.77 -53.92 -32.09
N GLU A 233 -23.27 -54.18 -30.87
CA GLU A 233 -23.87 -55.11 -29.91
C GLU A 233 -25.29 -54.68 -29.52
N ASN A 234 -25.49 -53.39 -29.23
CA ASN A 234 -26.80 -52.85 -28.91
C ASN A 234 -27.76 -52.89 -30.13
N GLN A 235 -27.25 -52.70 -31.35
CA GLN A 235 -28.04 -52.85 -32.56
C GLN A 235 -28.50 -54.31 -32.77
N ALA A 236 -27.62 -55.30 -32.58
CA ALA A 236 -27.99 -56.71 -32.64
C ALA A 236 -29.07 -57.07 -31.61
N ALA A 237 -28.98 -56.52 -30.39
CA ALA A 237 -30.02 -56.69 -29.36
C ALA A 237 -31.36 -56.03 -29.74
N ILE A 238 -31.34 -54.87 -30.41
CA ILE A 238 -32.54 -54.22 -30.97
C ILE A 238 -33.20 -55.12 -32.01
N ASP A 239 -32.42 -55.69 -32.93
CA ASP A 239 -32.93 -56.50 -34.05
C ASP A 239 -33.51 -57.83 -33.55
N GLN A 240 -32.83 -58.51 -32.62
CA GLN A 240 -33.37 -59.67 -31.92
C GLN A 240 -34.71 -59.35 -31.23
N LYS A 241 -34.76 -58.24 -30.49
CA LYS A 241 -35.95 -57.88 -29.71
C LYS A 241 -37.12 -57.44 -30.59
N ALA A 242 -36.86 -56.81 -31.74
CA ALA A 242 -37.88 -56.52 -32.74
C ALA A 242 -38.50 -57.81 -33.30
N GLY A 243 -37.69 -58.84 -33.56
CA GLY A 243 -38.17 -60.16 -33.99
C GLY A 243 -38.97 -60.93 -32.92
N GLU A 244 -38.80 -60.64 -31.63
CA GLU A 244 -39.67 -61.14 -30.55
C GLU A 244 -41.03 -60.44 -30.54
N VAL A 245 -41.05 -59.09 -30.66
CA VAL A 245 -42.30 -58.31 -30.71
C VAL A 245 -43.19 -58.76 -31.86
N ALA A 246 -42.64 -58.92 -33.07
CA ALA A 246 -43.41 -59.35 -34.24
C ALA A 246 -44.07 -60.74 -34.06
N ARG A 247 -43.37 -61.70 -33.44
CA ARG A 247 -43.90 -63.04 -33.15
C ARG A 247 -45.02 -63.00 -32.10
N ALA A 248 -44.88 -62.17 -31.07
CA ALA A 248 -45.91 -61.98 -30.06
C ALA A 248 -47.19 -61.35 -30.65
N GLU A 249 -47.05 -60.35 -31.53
CA GLU A 249 -48.18 -59.73 -32.23
C GLU A 249 -48.89 -60.70 -33.18
N GLN A 250 -48.14 -61.48 -33.97
CA GLN A 250 -48.73 -62.46 -34.90
C GLN A 250 -49.50 -63.58 -34.18
N SER A 251 -49.03 -63.98 -32.99
CA SER A 251 -49.73 -64.98 -32.16
C SER A 251 -51.07 -64.46 -31.64
N ALA A 252 -51.19 -63.13 -31.47
CA ALA A 252 -52.41 -62.49 -31.00
C ALA A 252 -53.49 -62.38 -32.10
N THR A 253 -53.18 -62.56 -33.39
CA THR A 253 -54.16 -62.36 -34.48
C THR A 253 -55.06 -63.58 -34.75
N ASN A 254 -54.65 -64.79 -34.38
CA ASN A 254 -55.31 -66.06 -34.74
C ASN A 254 -56.41 -66.52 -33.75
N ARG A 255 -57.19 -65.59 -33.18
CA ARG A 255 -58.12 -65.86 -32.06
C ARG A 255 -59.40 -66.60 -32.50
N ARG A 256 -59.86 -67.57 -31.69
CA ARG A 256 -61.28 -67.91 -31.52
C ARG A 256 -61.59 -67.97 -30.03
N ASN A 257 -62.77 -67.49 -29.62
CA ASN A 257 -63.23 -67.48 -28.24
C ASN A 257 -64.39 -68.48 -28.13
N VAL A 258 -64.07 -69.78 -28.03
CA VAL A 258 -65.04 -70.86 -28.21
C VAL A 258 -65.51 -71.41 -26.87
N ASP A 259 -66.82 -71.38 -26.64
CA ASP A 259 -67.45 -71.93 -25.45
C ASP A 259 -67.45 -73.47 -25.50
N LEU A 260 -66.64 -74.11 -24.64
CA LEU A 260 -66.50 -75.57 -24.55
C LEU A 260 -67.83 -76.29 -24.27
N SER A 261 -68.81 -75.63 -23.64
CA SER A 261 -70.12 -76.21 -23.34
C SER A 261 -71.07 -76.24 -24.54
N LYS A 262 -70.74 -75.50 -25.61
CA LYS A 262 -71.55 -75.37 -26.83
C LYS A 262 -70.86 -75.93 -28.07
N ALA A 263 -69.54 -76.02 -28.04
CA ALA A 263 -68.74 -76.48 -29.17
C ALA A 263 -68.89 -77.99 -29.40
N THR A 264 -69.03 -78.33 -30.68
CA THR A 264 -69.09 -79.70 -31.17
C THR A 264 -67.69 -80.21 -31.56
N TYR A 265 -67.53 -81.52 -31.51
CA TYR A 265 -66.36 -82.21 -32.02
C TYR A 265 -66.22 -82.08 -33.55
N GLY A 266 -67.35 -81.91 -34.25
CA GLY A 266 -67.37 -81.52 -35.66
C GLY A 266 -66.68 -80.17 -35.93
N GLU A 267 -66.90 -79.16 -35.10
CA GLU A 267 -66.20 -77.86 -35.23
C GLU A 267 -64.70 -77.95 -34.92
N PHE A 268 -64.32 -78.78 -33.94
CA PHE A 268 -62.92 -79.09 -33.65
C PHE A 268 -62.24 -79.78 -34.85
N LEU A 269 -62.88 -80.81 -35.42
CA LEU A 269 -62.38 -81.50 -36.61
C LEU A 269 -62.35 -80.58 -37.84
N GLN A 270 -63.35 -79.74 -38.05
CA GLN A 270 -63.36 -78.78 -39.16
C GLN A 270 -62.28 -77.70 -38.98
N HIS A 271 -61.95 -77.32 -37.74
CA HIS A 271 -60.78 -76.49 -37.47
C HIS A 271 -59.47 -77.23 -37.75
N ALA A 272 -59.32 -78.49 -37.33
CA ALA A 272 -58.13 -79.32 -37.60
C ALA A 272 -57.94 -79.60 -39.11
N LYS A 273 -59.02 -79.78 -39.87
CA LYS A 273 -59.02 -79.92 -41.34
C LYS A 273 -58.46 -78.67 -42.03
N THR A 274 -58.82 -77.48 -41.55
CA THR A 274 -58.36 -76.21 -42.14
C THR A 274 -56.98 -75.76 -41.62
N ASN A 275 -56.69 -75.95 -40.33
CA ASN A 275 -55.57 -75.32 -39.61
C ASN A 275 -54.57 -76.32 -39.03
N GLY A 276 -54.75 -77.63 -39.28
CA GLY A 276 -53.88 -78.68 -38.77
C GLY A 276 -52.42 -78.45 -39.14
N ALA A 277 -51.52 -78.64 -38.15
CA ALA A 277 -50.10 -78.26 -38.24
C ALA A 277 -49.34 -78.93 -39.40
N ASN A 278 -49.82 -80.07 -39.90
CA ASN A 278 -49.28 -80.77 -41.06
C ASN A 278 -50.41 -81.41 -41.90
N GLN A 279 -50.07 -81.92 -43.09
CA GLN A 279 -51.05 -82.52 -44.00
C GLN A 279 -51.71 -83.79 -43.45
N ALA A 280 -51.01 -84.58 -42.62
CA ALA A 280 -51.57 -85.81 -42.04
C ALA A 280 -52.72 -85.49 -41.07
N ILE A 281 -52.56 -84.46 -40.22
CA ILE A 281 -53.64 -83.95 -39.35
C ILE A 281 -54.83 -83.46 -40.19
N ARG A 282 -54.58 -82.68 -41.25
CA ARG A 282 -55.66 -82.15 -42.10
C ARG A 282 -56.43 -83.24 -42.83
N ASN A 283 -55.74 -84.27 -43.32
CA ASN A 283 -56.35 -85.43 -43.98
C ASN A 283 -57.16 -86.27 -42.97
N ALA A 284 -56.57 -86.64 -41.83
CA ALA A 284 -57.25 -87.43 -40.80
C ALA A 284 -58.49 -86.70 -40.25
N ALA A 285 -58.43 -85.37 -40.10
CA ALA A 285 -59.59 -84.56 -39.73
C ALA A 285 -60.69 -84.53 -40.81
N ALA A 286 -60.33 -84.61 -42.09
CA ALA A 286 -61.31 -84.72 -43.18
C ALA A 286 -61.98 -86.09 -43.20
N GLU A 287 -61.24 -87.18 -43.01
CA GLU A 287 -61.76 -88.55 -42.92
C GLU A 287 -62.65 -88.76 -41.66
N ALA A 288 -62.27 -88.12 -40.54
CA ALA A 288 -63.07 -88.09 -39.32
C ALA A 288 -64.45 -87.44 -39.55
N LEU A 289 -64.52 -86.35 -40.33
CA LEU A 289 -65.77 -85.68 -40.68
C LEU A 289 -66.67 -86.52 -41.61
N THR A 290 -66.10 -87.21 -42.60
CA THR A 290 -66.90 -88.07 -43.49
C THR A 290 -67.53 -89.26 -42.76
N THR A 291 -67.02 -89.65 -41.59
CA THR A 291 -67.65 -90.65 -40.72
C THR A 291 -69.01 -90.17 -40.20
N TYR A 292 -69.15 -88.91 -39.78
CA TYR A 292 -70.46 -88.34 -39.41
C TYR A 292 -71.42 -88.22 -40.60
N GLU A 293 -70.91 -87.76 -41.75
CA GLU A 293 -71.70 -87.65 -42.98
C GLU A 293 -72.24 -89.02 -43.41
N ARG A 294 -71.41 -90.06 -43.28
CA ARG A 294 -71.74 -91.45 -43.58
C ARG A 294 -72.80 -92.00 -42.61
N ALA A 295 -72.62 -91.83 -41.31
CA ALA A 295 -73.57 -92.27 -40.29
C ALA A 295 -74.96 -91.65 -40.47
N LYS A 296 -75.01 -90.37 -40.83
CA LYS A 296 -76.26 -89.67 -41.12
C LYS A 296 -76.96 -90.22 -42.37
N ARG A 297 -76.20 -90.50 -43.43
CA ARG A 297 -76.73 -90.96 -44.72
C ARG A 297 -77.13 -92.43 -44.73
N GLU A 298 -76.34 -93.31 -44.12
CA GLU A 298 -76.51 -94.76 -44.21
C GLU A 298 -77.28 -95.36 -43.03
N ASP A 299 -77.18 -94.77 -41.84
CA ASP A 299 -77.70 -95.37 -40.60
C ASP A 299 -78.73 -94.48 -39.87
N GLY A 300 -79.02 -93.28 -40.39
CA GLY A 300 -79.95 -92.32 -39.76
C GLY A 300 -79.45 -91.73 -38.44
N ILE A 301 -78.14 -91.82 -38.16
CA ILE A 301 -77.54 -91.30 -36.93
C ILE A 301 -76.96 -89.92 -37.20
N THR A 302 -77.57 -88.89 -36.61
CA THR A 302 -76.96 -87.55 -36.54
C THR A 302 -76.26 -87.42 -35.19
N VAL A 303 -75.00 -87.00 -35.23
CA VAL A 303 -74.14 -86.78 -34.06
C VAL A 303 -73.90 -85.27 -33.93
N GLY A 304 -73.82 -84.74 -32.70
CA GLY A 304 -73.66 -83.30 -32.47
C GLY A 304 -74.96 -82.50 -32.65
N SER A 305 -76.13 -83.12 -32.48
CA SER A 305 -77.45 -82.50 -32.64
C SER A 305 -77.81 -81.48 -31.56
N ASP A 306 -77.17 -81.55 -30.41
CA ASP A 306 -77.54 -80.86 -29.17
C ASP A 306 -76.36 -80.83 -28.18
N ALA A 307 -76.52 -80.09 -27.08
CA ALA A 307 -75.52 -79.95 -26.00
C ALA A 307 -75.31 -81.24 -25.18
N THR A 308 -76.02 -82.30 -25.53
CA THR A 308 -76.15 -83.53 -24.76
C THR A 308 -75.40 -84.69 -25.42
N SER A 309 -75.34 -84.73 -26.76
CA SER A 309 -74.67 -85.79 -27.54
C SER A 309 -73.19 -86.06 -27.19
N PRO A 310 -72.65 -87.26 -27.47
CA PRO A 310 -71.28 -87.64 -27.11
C PRO A 310 -70.20 -86.87 -27.90
N ALA A 311 -70.61 -86.07 -28.88
CA ALA A 311 -69.75 -85.19 -29.67
C ALA A 311 -69.74 -83.72 -29.22
N THR A 312 -70.14 -83.38 -27.99
CA THR A 312 -69.74 -82.07 -27.42
C THR A 312 -68.28 -82.11 -26.95
N LEU A 313 -67.61 -80.96 -26.90
CA LEU A 313 -66.23 -80.91 -26.41
C LEU A 313 -66.14 -81.16 -24.90
N GLU A 314 -67.17 -80.82 -24.11
CA GLU A 314 -67.26 -81.25 -22.71
C GLU A 314 -67.29 -82.79 -22.59
N ASN A 315 -68.15 -83.45 -23.36
CA ASN A 315 -68.24 -84.92 -23.35
C ASN A 315 -66.97 -85.60 -23.88
N ASN A 316 -66.27 -84.99 -24.84
CA ASN A 316 -64.96 -85.47 -25.28
C ASN A 316 -63.87 -85.31 -24.21
N LEU A 317 -63.85 -84.22 -23.46
CA LEU A 317 -62.98 -84.07 -22.29
C LEU A 317 -63.31 -85.12 -21.21
N LYS A 318 -64.59 -85.47 -21.04
CA LYS A 318 -65.02 -86.55 -20.14
C LYS A 318 -64.63 -87.94 -20.65
N ALA A 319 -64.69 -88.21 -21.95
CA ALA A 319 -64.24 -89.47 -22.52
C ALA A 319 -62.74 -89.76 -22.28
N ILE A 320 -61.91 -88.74 -22.03
CA ILE A 320 -60.51 -88.92 -21.62
C ILE A 320 -60.40 -89.64 -20.26
N GLU A 321 -61.40 -89.54 -19.39
CA GLU A 321 -61.45 -90.26 -18.11
C GLU A 321 -61.53 -91.79 -18.32
N LEU A 322 -62.23 -92.26 -19.37
CA LEU A 322 -62.23 -93.68 -19.78
C LEU A 322 -60.81 -94.14 -20.11
N VAL A 323 -60.14 -93.42 -20.99
CA VAL A 323 -58.79 -93.76 -21.47
C VAL A 323 -57.77 -93.73 -20.33
N ARG A 324 -57.84 -92.73 -19.45
CA ARG A 324 -56.99 -92.64 -18.25
C ARG A 324 -57.22 -93.82 -17.29
N ALA A 325 -58.46 -94.25 -17.07
CA ALA A 325 -58.77 -95.40 -16.22
C ALA A 325 -58.29 -96.73 -16.84
N ILE A 326 -58.51 -96.95 -18.15
CA ILE A 326 -58.03 -98.12 -18.89
C ILE A 326 -56.50 -98.19 -18.83
N ASN A 327 -55.83 -97.08 -19.13
CA ASN A 327 -54.37 -97.02 -19.11
C ASN A 327 -53.80 -97.22 -17.70
N ALA A 328 -54.53 -96.87 -16.64
CA ALA A 328 -54.12 -97.20 -15.26
C ALA A 328 -54.10 -98.72 -15.01
N TYR A 329 -55.15 -99.46 -15.43
CA TYR A 329 -55.16 -100.92 -15.33
C TYR A 329 -54.09 -101.58 -16.22
N ARG A 330 -53.97 -101.15 -17.49
CA ARG A 330 -52.91 -101.64 -18.40
C ARG A 330 -51.52 -101.43 -17.82
N ARG A 331 -51.23 -100.24 -17.29
CA ARG A 331 -49.94 -99.92 -16.65
C ARG A 331 -49.67 -100.74 -15.39
N GLN A 332 -50.69 -101.01 -14.56
CA GLN A 332 -50.57 -101.93 -13.41
C GLN A 332 -50.22 -103.37 -13.84
N ALA A 333 -50.73 -103.79 -14.99
CA ALA A 333 -50.47 -105.11 -15.59
C ALA A 333 -49.20 -105.18 -16.47
N GLY A 334 -48.38 -104.13 -16.52
CA GLY A 334 -47.16 -104.08 -17.34
C GLY A 334 -47.40 -103.91 -18.85
N LEU A 335 -48.64 -103.67 -19.28
CA LEU A 335 -48.97 -103.33 -20.66
C LEU A 335 -48.66 -101.86 -20.97
N LYS A 336 -48.43 -101.55 -22.25
CA LYS A 336 -48.29 -100.17 -22.74
C LYS A 336 -49.63 -99.45 -22.69
N GLU A 337 -49.56 -98.16 -22.38
CA GLU A 337 -50.69 -97.23 -22.48
C GLU A 337 -51.15 -97.10 -23.94
N LEU A 338 -52.46 -97.07 -24.13
CA LEU A 338 -53.10 -96.82 -25.42
C LEU A 338 -53.10 -95.31 -25.70
N LEU A 339 -52.69 -94.93 -26.90
CA LEU A 339 -52.81 -93.55 -27.36
C LEU A 339 -54.18 -93.30 -28.00
N ILE A 340 -54.74 -92.13 -27.73
CA ILE A 340 -56.01 -91.70 -28.30
C ILE A 340 -55.79 -91.47 -29.80
N ASP A 341 -56.73 -91.96 -30.60
CA ASP A 341 -56.89 -91.59 -32.01
C ASP A 341 -58.06 -90.61 -32.14
N PRO A 342 -57.81 -89.27 -32.12
CA PRO A 342 -58.86 -88.25 -32.15
C PRO A 342 -59.79 -88.39 -33.37
N TYR A 343 -59.28 -88.99 -34.45
CA TYR A 343 -59.94 -89.08 -35.74
C TYR A 343 -60.81 -90.33 -35.86
N LYS A 344 -60.69 -91.28 -34.91
CA LYS A 344 -61.61 -92.41 -34.72
C LYS A 344 -62.68 -92.17 -33.65
N ASN A 345 -62.56 -91.17 -32.79
CA ASN A 345 -63.62 -90.81 -31.82
C ASN A 345 -65.00 -90.58 -32.48
N PRO A 346 -65.14 -90.03 -33.70
CA PRO A 346 -66.43 -89.96 -34.40
C PRO A 346 -67.12 -91.31 -34.57
N ALA A 347 -66.35 -92.39 -34.81
CA ALA A 347 -66.92 -93.73 -34.94
C ALA A 347 -67.52 -94.20 -33.61
N SER A 348 -66.80 -94.04 -32.49
CA SER A 348 -67.36 -94.35 -31.17
C SER A 348 -68.58 -93.49 -30.84
N GLN A 349 -68.56 -92.20 -31.16
CA GLN A 349 -69.71 -91.31 -30.91
C GLN A 349 -70.96 -91.68 -31.73
N VAL A 350 -70.78 -92.19 -32.96
CA VAL A 350 -71.87 -92.74 -33.78
C VAL A 350 -72.44 -94.01 -33.15
N GLN A 351 -71.56 -94.93 -32.75
CA GLN A 351 -71.97 -96.24 -32.25
C GLN A 351 -72.59 -96.17 -30.85
N THR A 352 -72.21 -95.18 -30.03
CA THR A 352 -72.83 -94.90 -28.73
C THR A 352 -74.30 -94.57 -28.93
N LEU A 353 -74.61 -93.65 -29.85
CA LEU A 353 -76.00 -93.31 -30.21
C LEU A 353 -76.75 -94.45 -30.93
N TYR A 354 -76.05 -95.38 -31.59
CA TYR A 354 -76.68 -96.60 -32.12
C TYR A 354 -77.09 -97.54 -30.99
N PHE A 355 -76.15 -97.87 -30.10
CA PHE A 355 -76.37 -98.77 -28.96
C PHE A 355 -77.51 -98.27 -28.08
N GLU A 356 -77.57 -96.97 -27.82
CA GLU A 356 -78.64 -96.36 -27.02
C GLU A 356 -80.03 -96.56 -27.62
N ARG A 357 -80.15 -96.63 -28.96
CA ARG A 357 -81.41 -96.86 -29.69
C ARG A 357 -81.72 -98.34 -29.90
N ALA A 358 -80.71 -99.15 -30.18
CA ALA A 358 -80.86 -100.54 -30.62
C ALA A 358 -80.70 -101.59 -29.50
N ASN A 359 -80.13 -101.21 -28.35
CA ASN A 359 -79.75 -102.10 -27.26
C ASN A 359 -78.82 -103.27 -27.70
N TRP A 360 -77.98 -103.01 -28.69
CA TRP A 360 -77.06 -103.98 -29.27
C TRP A 360 -75.85 -103.28 -29.91
N HIS A 361 -74.71 -103.98 -29.99
CA HIS A 361 -73.47 -103.49 -30.61
C HIS A 361 -73.64 -103.23 -32.11
N MET A 362 -73.02 -102.16 -32.62
CA MET A 362 -73.15 -101.83 -34.05
C MET A 362 -72.19 -102.66 -34.91
N GLY A 363 -70.92 -102.78 -34.52
CA GLY A 363 -69.90 -103.54 -35.24
C GLY A 363 -69.54 -102.99 -36.64
N LYS A 364 -70.09 -101.83 -37.04
CA LYS A 364 -70.01 -101.28 -38.40
C LYS A 364 -68.80 -100.39 -38.61
N TYR A 365 -68.54 -99.46 -37.69
CA TYR A 365 -67.45 -98.49 -37.78
C TYR A 365 -66.24 -98.93 -36.98
N LEU A 366 -66.45 -99.61 -35.86
CA LEU A 366 -65.45 -100.30 -35.05
C LEU A 366 -65.96 -101.73 -34.82
N ARG A 367 -65.05 -102.70 -34.62
CA ARG A 367 -65.42 -104.11 -34.36
C ARG A 367 -65.15 -104.57 -32.94
N ASN A 368 -64.15 -103.97 -32.30
CA ASN A 368 -63.74 -104.26 -30.93
C ASN A 368 -64.28 -103.16 -30.01
N GLU A 369 -65.57 -103.24 -29.70
CA GLU A 369 -66.28 -102.30 -28.84
C GLU A 369 -66.39 -102.85 -27.42
N ASN A 370 -66.11 -102.03 -26.40
CA ASN A 370 -66.69 -102.21 -25.07
C ASN A 370 -67.74 -101.12 -24.86
N VAL A 371 -68.91 -101.49 -24.34
CA VAL A 371 -69.97 -100.57 -23.96
C VAL A 371 -70.34 -100.78 -22.50
N ALA A 372 -70.64 -99.69 -21.79
CA ALA A 372 -71.21 -99.71 -20.45
C ALA A 372 -72.22 -98.59 -20.30
N ILE A 373 -73.42 -98.96 -19.84
CA ILE A 373 -74.54 -98.06 -19.54
C ILE A 373 -74.64 -97.87 -18.03
N SER A 374 -75.10 -96.70 -17.59
CA SER A 374 -75.42 -96.45 -16.18
C SER A 374 -74.20 -96.37 -15.23
N PHE A 375 -73.02 -95.99 -15.74
CA PHE A 375 -71.81 -95.77 -14.95
C PHE A 375 -71.12 -94.43 -15.27
N THR A 376 -70.37 -93.89 -14.30
CA THR A 376 -69.35 -92.86 -14.59
C THR A 376 -68.24 -93.42 -15.50
N PRO A 377 -67.44 -92.59 -16.20
CA PRO A 377 -66.32 -93.06 -17.00
C PRO A 377 -65.39 -94.04 -16.26
N LYS A 378 -65.01 -93.74 -15.01
CA LYS A 378 -64.22 -94.68 -14.21
C LYS A 378 -65.02 -95.93 -13.82
N GLY A 379 -66.29 -95.78 -13.43
CA GLY A 379 -67.14 -96.92 -13.06
C GLY A 379 -67.37 -97.91 -14.20
N ALA A 380 -67.49 -97.44 -15.44
CA ALA A 380 -67.60 -98.27 -16.64
C ALA A 380 -66.35 -99.16 -16.82
N VAL A 381 -65.16 -98.58 -16.63
CA VAL A 381 -63.89 -99.29 -16.75
C VAL A 381 -63.69 -100.27 -15.58
N ASP A 382 -64.08 -99.90 -14.36
CA ASP A 382 -64.04 -100.78 -13.20
C ASP A 382 -65.02 -101.98 -13.37
N PHE A 383 -66.19 -101.75 -13.98
CA PHE A 383 -67.14 -102.79 -14.35
C PHE A 383 -66.56 -103.74 -15.41
N TRP A 384 -66.01 -103.22 -16.51
CA TRP A 384 -65.33 -104.04 -17.52
C TRP A 384 -64.16 -104.86 -16.92
N HIS A 385 -63.39 -104.28 -16.00
CA HIS A 385 -62.31 -105.00 -15.32
C HIS A 385 -62.82 -106.13 -14.40
N SER A 386 -64.05 -106.03 -13.87
CA SER A 386 -64.59 -107.02 -12.91
C SER A 386 -64.73 -108.42 -13.51
N GLU A 387 -64.88 -108.53 -14.84
CA GLU A 387 -64.90 -109.80 -15.58
C GLU A 387 -63.61 -110.61 -15.45
N LYS A 388 -62.50 -110.01 -14.99
CA LYS A 388 -61.21 -110.68 -14.74
C LYS A 388 -61.37 -111.98 -13.93
N ALA A 389 -62.23 -111.98 -12.92
CA ALA A 389 -62.46 -113.15 -12.07
C ALA A 389 -63.09 -114.32 -12.86
N LEU A 390 -64.01 -114.03 -13.77
CA LEU A 390 -64.62 -115.01 -14.67
C LEU A 390 -63.63 -115.43 -15.78
N TYR A 391 -62.85 -114.49 -16.31
CA TYR A 391 -61.77 -114.78 -17.25
C TYR A 391 -60.77 -115.79 -16.68
N GLN A 392 -60.34 -115.64 -15.41
CA GLN A 392 -59.41 -116.58 -14.79
C GLN A 392 -59.98 -118.00 -14.69
N GLN A 393 -61.29 -118.16 -14.46
CA GLN A 393 -61.96 -119.47 -14.45
C GLN A 393 -62.02 -120.08 -15.86
N ILE A 394 -62.42 -119.30 -16.87
CA ILE A 394 -62.47 -119.75 -18.28
C ILE A 394 -61.06 -120.04 -18.81
N ALA A 395 -60.05 -119.26 -18.40
CA ALA A 395 -58.66 -119.46 -18.79
C ALA A 395 -58.12 -120.82 -18.31
N ALA A 396 -58.51 -121.27 -17.11
CA ALA A 396 -58.17 -122.60 -16.61
C ALA A 396 -58.86 -123.71 -17.43
N GLN A 397 -60.13 -123.53 -17.82
CA GLN A 397 -60.90 -124.51 -18.60
C GLN A 397 -60.38 -124.67 -20.04
N TYR A 398 -60.01 -123.56 -20.69
CA TYR A 398 -59.59 -123.54 -22.09
C TYR A 398 -58.07 -123.53 -22.28
N GLY A 399 -57.27 -123.41 -21.22
CA GLY A 399 -55.81 -123.23 -21.31
C GLY A 399 -55.47 -121.91 -22.03
N LEU A 400 -55.89 -120.79 -21.46
CA LEU A 400 -55.60 -119.42 -21.92
C LEU A 400 -54.58 -118.76 -20.98
N PRO A 401 -53.80 -117.77 -21.46
CA PRO A 401 -52.85 -117.07 -20.60
C PRO A 401 -53.54 -116.17 -19.57
N THR A 402 -53.31 -116.42 -18.28
CA THR A 402 -53.76 -115.53 -17.19
C THR A 402 -52.81 -114.36 -16.91
N ASP A 403 -51.64 -114.36 -17.56
CA ASP A 403 -50.69 -113.25 -17.60
C ASP A 403 -51.21 -112.19 -18.58
N GLU A 404 -51.58 -111.02 -18.06
CA GLU A 404 -52.16 -109.94 -18.86
C GLU A 404 -51.28 -109.46 -20.01
N THR A 405 -49.96 -109.60 -19.91
CA THR A 405 -49.04 -109.24 -21.02
C THR A 405 -49.18 -110.16 -22.23
N LYS A 406 -49.89 -111.29 -22.08
CA LYS A 406 -50.10 -112.34 -23.09
C LYS A 406 -51.55 -112.49 -23.55
N ILE A 407 -52.48 -111.66 -23.06
CA ILE A 407 -53.89 -111.66 -23.50
C ILE A 407 -53.96 -111.10 -24.93
N ASP A 408 -54.29 -111.96 -25.89
CA ASP A 408 -54.68 -111.59 -27.27
C ASP A 408 -56.19 -111.83 -27.40
N ALA A 409 -56.95 -110.74 -27.53
CA ALA A 409 -58.41 -110.81 -27.50
C ALA A 409 -59.01 -111.60 -28.67
N ASN A 410 -58.40 -111.52 -29.86
CA ASN A 410 -58.88 -112.23 -31.04
C ASN A 410 -58.55 -113.73 -30.96
N ALA A 411 -57.35 -114.09 -30.49
CA ALA A 411 -56.98 -115.49 -30.28
C ALA A 411 -57.88 -116.15 -29.21
N ILE A 412 -58.25 -115.42 -28.15
CA ILE A 412 -59.20 -115.88 -27.14
C ILE A 412 -60.59 -116.06 -27.75
N TYR A 413 -61.11 -115.07 -28.49
CA TYR A 413 -62.41 -115.15 -29.18
C TYR A 413 -62.52 -116.39 -30.08
N GLN A 414 -61.52 -116.64 -30.93
CA GLN A 414 -61.49 -117.81 -31.83
C GLN A 414 -61.47 -119.15 -31.08
N LYS A 415 -60.96 -119.17 -29.84
CA LYS A 415 -60.78 -120.40 -29.05
C LYS A 415 -61.96 -120.70 -28.12
N VAL A 416 -62.64 -119.69 -27.58
CA VAL A 416 -63.80 -119.87 -26.69
C VAL A 416 -65.15 -119.70 -27.38
N GLY A 417 -65.18 -119.05 -28.55
CA GLY A 417 -66.39 -118.75 -29.31
C GLY A 417 -67.20 -117.58 -28.73
N ALA A 418 -68.08 -117.01 -29.56
CA ALA A 418 -68.78 -115.76 -29.27
C ALA A 418 -69.57 -115.78 -27.95
N THR A 419 -70.30 -116.87 -27.65
CA THR A 419 -71.14 -116.98 -26.44
C THR A 419 -70.33 -116.94 -25.15
N VAL A 420 -69.15 -117.58 -25.11
CA VAL A 420 -68.28 -117.54 -23.93
C VAL A 420 -67.58 -116.19 -23.85
N PHE A 421 -67.08 -115.69 -24.99
CA PHE A 421 -66.40 -114.41 -25.08
C PHE A 421 -67.28 -113.25 -24.61
N ALA A 422 -68.59 -113.26 -24.88
CA ALA A 422 -69.52 -112.22 -24.44
C ALA A 422 -69.58 -111.98 -22.91
N ASN A 423 -69.12 -112.92 -22.08
CA ASN A 423 -69.09 -112.78 -20.62
C ASN A 423 -67.74 -112.30 -20.06
N ILE A 424 -66.69 -112.23 -20.90
CA ILE A 424 -65.31 -111.86 -20.52
C ILE A 424 -64.67 -110.85 -21.48
N GLY A 425 -65.43 -110.46 -22.51
CA GLY A 425 -64.94 -109.73 -23.67
C GLY A 425 -64.44 -108.35 -23.26
N HIS A 426 -65.14 -107.68 -22.35
CA HIS A 426 -64.77 -106.33 -21.95
C HIS A 426 -63.40 -106.31 -21.25
N TYR A 427 -63.16 -107.22 -20.30
CA TYR A 427 -61.84 -107.35 -19.67
C TYR A 427 -60.77 -107.75 -20.70
N VAL A 428 -61.05 -108.76 -21.53
CA VAL A 428 -60.09 -109.30 -22.49
C VAL A 428 -59.70 -108.28 -23.58
N GLN A 429 -60.65 -107.49 -24.08
CA GLN A 429 -60.41 -106.41 -25.05
C GLN A 429 -59.68 -105.23 -24.39
N MET A 430 -60.02 -104.88 -23.15
CA MET A 430 -59.33 -103.82 -22.41
C MET A 430 -57.86 -104.16 -22.13
N MET A 431 -57.56 -105.44 -21.88
CA MET A 431 -56.22 -105.96 -21.61
C MET A 431 -55.51 -106.51 -22.86
N ASP A 432 -56.09 -106.34 -24.06
CA ASP A 432 -55.52 -106.86 -25.30
C ASP A 432 -54.10 -106.31 -25.54
N ASN A 433 -53.12 -107.22 -25.64
CA ASN A 433 -51.73 -106.87 -25.86
C ASN A 433 -51.44 -106.47 -27.32
N GLN A 434 -52.37 -106.76 -28.25
CA GLN A 434 -52.28 -106.32 -29.65
C GLN A 434 -52.77 -104.87 -29.84
N ALA A 435 -53.61 -104.36 -28.93
CA ALA A 435 -54.07 -102.98 -28.96
C ALA A 435 -52.96 -102.00 -28.57
N ASN A 436 -52.82 -100.93 -29.36
CA ASN A 436 -51.90 -99.81 -29.08
C ASN A 436 -52.59 -98.43 -29.18
N THR A 437 -53.81 -98.38 -29.70
CA THR A 437 -54.59 -97.14 -29.88
C THR A 437 -56.03 -97.35 -29.45
N ILE A 438 -56.67 -96.26 -29.02
CA ILE A 438 -58.04 -96.26 -28.48
C ILE A 438 -58.85 -95.11 -29.06
N SER A 439 -60.12 -95.39 -29.38
CA SER A 439 -61.15 -94.38 -29.57
C SER A 439 -62.10 -94.41 -28.37
N ALA A 440 -62.65 -93.27 -27.98
CA ALA A 440 -63.53 -93.17 -26.83
C ALA A 440 -64.68 -92.20 -27.07
N ALA A 441 -65.85 -92.55 -26.56
CA ALA A 441 -67.03 -91.70 -26.49
C ALA A 441 -67.67 -91.84 -25.10
N TYR A 442 -68.23 -90.74 -24.61
CA TYR A 442 -69.04 -90.72 -23.40
C TYR A 442 -70.24 -89.85 -23.67
N ASP A 443 -71.44 -90.43 -23.63
CA ASP A 443 -72.66 -89.65 -23.48
C ASP A 443 -72.92 -89.45 -21.98
N LYS A 444 -73.28 -88.22 -21.60
CA LYS A 444 -73.54 -87.80 -20.22
C LYS A 444 -75.05 -87.85 -19.89
N VAL A 445 -75.89 -88.14 -20.86
CA VAL A 445 -77.34 -87.98 -20.81
C VAL A 445 -78.05 -89.08 -20.01
N PRO A 446 -79.06 -88.70 -19.22
CA PRO A 446 -80.16 -89.57 -18.81
C PRO A 446 -80.86 -90.26 -20.00
N ASN A 447 -80.48 -91.50 -20.31
CA ASN A 447 -81.07 -92.31 -21.37
C ASN A 447 -82.01 -93.39 -20.81
N GLN A 448 -82.55 -94.27 -21.65
CA GLN A 448 -83.49 -95.31 -21.21
C GLN A 448 -82.93 -96.31 -20.18
N TYR A 449 -81.62 -96.32 -19.94
CA TYR A 449 -80.96 -97.23 -19.00
C TYR A 449 -80.61 -96.58 -17.65
N SER A 450 -80.52 -95.25 -17.56
CA SER A 450 -80.19 -94.55 -16.32
C SER A 450 -80.54 -93.06 -16.36
N ASN A 451 -80.94 -92.51 -15.21
CA ASN A 451 -81.26 -91.09 -15.03
C ASN A 451 -80.10 -90.23 -14.49
N VAL A 452 -78.89 -90.79 -14.32
CA VAL A 452 -77.76 -90.12 -13.62
C VAL A 452 -76.44 -90.23 -14.39
N TYR A 453 -76.23 -91.36 -15.07
CA TYR A 453 -75.06 -91.65 -15.88
C TYR A 453 -75.51 -92.06 -17.29
N GLY A 454 -74.77 -91.68 -18.32
CA GLY A 454 -75.07 -92.08 -19.70
C GLY A 454 -74.29 -93.32 -20.14
N THR A 455 -73.90 -93.33 -21.42
CA THR A 455 -73.24 -94.47 -22.07
C THR A 455 -71.75 -94.20 -22.30
N SER A 456 -70.91 -95.13 -21.87
CA SER A 456 -69.48 -95.17 -22.17
C SER A 456 -69.22 -96.17 -23.29
N GLU A 457 -68.52 -95.74 -24.35
CA GLU A 457 -67.99 -96.64 -25.38
C GLU A 457 -66.49 -96.42 -25.57
N VAL A 458 -65.75 -97.51 -25.72
CA VAL A 458 -64.38 -97.48 -26.23
C VAL A 458 -64.16 -98.49 -27.34
N GLY A 459 -63.35 -98.10 -28.32
CA GLY A 459 -62.88 -98.97 -29.40
C GLY A 459 -61.39 -99.28 -29.26
N PHE A 460 -61.02 -100.56 -29.25
CA PHE A 460 -59.62 -101.01 -29.14
C PHE A 460 -59.01 -101.32 -30.50
N HIS A 461 -57.87 -100.68 -30.81
CA HIS A 461 -57.27 -100.71 -32.15
C HIS A 461 -55.78 -101.07 -32.12
N ARG A 462 -55.36 -101.83 -33.13
CA ARG A 462 -53.96 -101.99 -33.51
C ARG A 462 -53.66 -101.12 -34.72
N GLU A 463 -52.86 -100.09 -34.52
CA GLU A 463 -52.33 -99.21 -35.57
C GLU A 463 -50.94 -99.72 -36.00
N PRO A 464 -50.75 -100.25 -37.22
CA PRO A 464 -49.44 -100.68 -37.71
C PRO A 464 -48.43 -99.53 -37.84
N ASN A 465 -48.89 -98.32 -38.17
CA ASN A 465 -48.05 -97.14 -38.41
C ASN A 465 -47.85 -96.28 -37.15
N PHE A 466 -47.90 -96.89 -35.96
CA PHE A 466 -47.97 -96.22 -34.66
C PHE A 466 -46.98 -95.08 -34.50
N ASN A 467 -45.67 -95.36 -34.63
CA ASN A 467 -44.63 -94.34 -34.46
C ASN A 467 -44.74 -93.17 -35.46
N ALA A 468 -45.13 -93.44 -36.71
CA ALA A 468 -45.32 -92.41 -37.72
C ALA A 468 -46.51 -91.50 -37.37
N ARG A 469 -47.60 -92.09 -36.85
CA ARG A 469 -48.79 -91.35 -36.42
C ARG A 469 -48.61 -90.59 -35.10
N VAL A 470 -47.75 -91.06 -34.19
CA VAL A 470 -47.29 -90.29 -33.04
C VAL A 470 -46.46 -89.09 -33.50
N ASN A 471 -45.45 -89.31 -34.35
CA ASN A 471 -44.55 -88.27 -34.83
C ASN A 471 -45.26 -87.17 -35.64
N ASN A 472 -46.32 -87.51 -36.39
CA ASN A 472 -47.13 -86.53 -37.11
C ASN A 472 -48.30 -85.94 -36.31
N GLY A 473 -48.46 -86.31 -35.03
CA GLY A 473 -49.50 -85.78 -34.15
C GLY A 473 -50.92 -86.25 -34.47
N THR A 474 -51.10 -87.36 -35.20
CA THR A 474 -52.41 -87.99 -35.42
C THR A 474 -52.77 -89.06 -34.39
N LEU A 475 -51.84 -89.40 -33.49
CA LEU A 475 -52.09 -90.12 -32.23
C LEU A 475 -51.56 -89.29 -31.07
N LEU A 476 -52.31 -89.23 -29.97
CA LEU A 476 -52.03 -88.34 -28.84
C LEU A 476 -52.09 -89.09 -27.50
N THR A 477 -51.27 -88.66 -26.54
CA THR A 477 -51.50 -89.03 -25.13
C THR A 477 -52.80 -88.37 -24.63
N ALA A 478 -53.37 -88.90 -23.55
CA ALA A 478 -54.54 -88.30 -22.90
C ALA A 478 -54.36 -86.79 -22.64
N ASP A 479 -53.18 -86.40 -22.15
CA ASP A 479 -52.86 -85.01 -21.82
C ASP A 479 -52.65 -84.14 -23.06
N ALA A 480 -52.00 -84.65 -24.11
CA ALA A 480 -51.82 -83.92 -25.36
C ALA A 480 -53.15 -83.70 -26.10
N TYR A 481 -54.07 -84.68 -26.02
CA TYR A 481 -55.42 -84.54 -26.57
C TYR A 481 -56.30 -83.58 -25.75
N GLU A 482 -56.23 -83.64 -24.41
CA GLU A 482 -56.87 -82.65 -23.55
C GLU A 482 -56.38 -81.23 -23.86
N GLN A 483 -55.05 -81.05 -24.00
CA GLN A 483 -54.47 -79.77 -24.41
C GLN A 483 -54.93 -79.34 -25.82
N ALA A 484 -55.06 -80.26 -26.78
CA ALA A 484 -55.57 -79.93 -28.12
C ALA A 484 -57.01 -79.38 -28.07
N ILE A 485 -57.91 -80.01 -27.29
CA ILE A 485 -59.28 -79.53 -27.09
C ILE A 485 -59.30 -78.17 -26.37
N ARG A 486 -58.49 -78.00 -25.32
CA ARG A 486 -58.40 -76.73 -24.57
C ARG A 486 -57.79 -75.59 -25.39
N ASN A 487 -56.81 -75.89 -26.24
CA ASN A 487 -56.19 -74.90 -27.14
C ASN A 487 -57.16 -74.44 -28.24
N PHE A 488 -58.04 -75.34 -28.72
CA PHE A 488 -59.14 -74.97 -29.61
C PHE A 488 -60.15 -74.01 -28.95
N ALA A 489 -60.33 -74.10 -27.62
CA ALA A 489 -61.21 -73.21 -26.85
C ALA A 489 -60.61 -71.84 -26.49
N GLY A 490 -59.30 -71.81 -26.19
CA GLY A 490 -58.50 -70.60 -26.05
C GLY A 490 -58.15 -70.19 -24.60
N ALA A 491 -56.88 -69.86 -24.36
CA ALA A 491 -56.36 -69.37 -23.07
C ALA A 491 -55.88 -67.91 -23.19
N ALA A 492 -56.76 -66.95 -22.89
CA ALA A 492 -56.67 -65.57 -23.40
C ALA A 492 -55.90 -64.53 -22.55
N LYS A 493 -55.19 -64.89 -21.45
CA LYS A 493 -54.68 -63.89 -20.48
C LYS A 493 -53.15 -63.71 -20.35
N VAL A 494 -52.30 -64.60 -20.89
CA VAL A 494 -50.84 -64.54 -20.63
C VAL A 494 -50.05 -63.80 -21.71
N ALA A 495 -50.51 -63.81 -22.97
CA ALA A 495 -49.74 -63.31 -24.12
C ALA A 495 -49.63 -61.77 -24.21
N ASP A 496 -50.70 -61.02 -23.95
CA ASP A 496 -50.70 -59.54 -24.11
C ASP A 496 -49.74 -58.83 -23.14
N ALA A 497 -49.56 -59.37 -21.93
CA ALA A 497 -48.59 -58.87 -20.97
C ALA A 497 -47.14 -59.02 -21.48
N GLN A 498 -46.83 -60.17 -22.09
CA GLN A 498 -45.49 -60.44 -22.64
C GLN A 498 -45.18 -59.55 -23.85
N ALA A 499 -46.16 -59.33 -24.75
CA ALA A 499 -46.03 -58.41 -25.88
C ALA A 499 -45.73 -56.96 -25.43
N THR A 500 -46.40 -56.50 -24.38
CA THR A 500 -46.22 -55.15 -23.81
C THR A 500 -44.84 -54.97 -23.19
N VAL A 501 -44.36 -55.95 -22.41
CA VAL A 501 -43.00 -55.94 -21.83
C VAL A 501 -41.93 -55.95 -22.93
N ALA A 502 -42.10 -56.75 -23.98
CA ALA A 502 -41.16 -56.81 -25.10
C ALA A 502 -41.05 -55.48 -25.85
N LYS A 503 -42.17 -54.77 -26.07
CA LYS A 503 -42.19 -53.43 -26.68
C LYS A 503 -41.46 -52.39 -25.83
N ASN A 504 -41.68 -52.38 -24.51
CA ASN A 504 -40.99 -51.45 -23.60
C ASN A 504 -39.48 -51.71 -23.57
N GLN A 505 -39.05 -52.98 -23.57
CA GLN A 505 -37.63 -53.35 -23.66
C GLN A 505 -36.99 -52.91 -24.98
N LEU A 506 -37.68 -53.07 -26.11
CA LEU A 506 -37.22 -52.58 -27.41
C LEU A 506 -37.08 -51.04 -27.44
N ALA A 507 -38.01 -50.31 -26.82
CA ALA A 507 -37.92 -48.85 -26.69
C ALA A 507 -36.72 -48.41 -25.84
N MET A 508 -36.45 -49.09 -24.71
CA MET A 508 -35.26 -48.82 -23.89
C MET A 508 -33.94 -49.09 -24.65
N LEU A 509 -33.85 -50.21 -25.38
CA LEU A 509 -32.66 -50.51 -26.19
C LEU A 509 -32.43 -49.43 -27.28
N ARG A 510 -33.49 -48.99 -27.97
CA ARG A 510 -33.42 -47.89 -28.94
C ARG A 510 -32.98 -46.57 -28.29
N ALA A 511 -33.41 -46.26 -27.07
CA ALA A 511 -32.95 -45.09 -26.34
C ALA A 511 -31.47 -45.22 -25.93
N GLN A 512 -31.01 -46.40 -25.48
CA GLN A 512 -29.60 -46.64 -25.18
C GLN A 512 -28.70 -46.45 -26.41
N ARG A 513 -29.17 -46.87 -27.60
CA ARG A 513 -28.45 -46.66 -28.88
C ARG A 513 -28.10 -45.19 -29.12
N THR A 514 -29.00 -44.26 -28.83
CA THR A 514 -28.74 -42.83 -29.07
C THR A 514 -27.61 -42.31 -28.18
N GLY A 515 -27.54 -42.76 -26.93
CA GLY A 515 -26.44 -42.47 -26.00
C GLY A 515 -25.10 -43.03 -26.46
N TYR A 516 -25.07 -44.29 -26.94
CA TYR A 516 -23.85 -44.90 -27.48
C TYR A 516 -23.37 -44.22 -28.77
N VAL A 517 -24.28 -43.88 -29.70
CA VAL A 517 -23.94 -43.13 -30.92
C VAL A 517 -23.42 -41.72 -30.60
N SER A 518 -24.00 -41.03 -29.62
CA SER A 518 -23.51 -39.73 -29.15
C SER A 518 -22.07 -39.84 -28.60
N THR A 519 -21.83 -40.84 -27.74
CA THR A 519 -20.50 -41.12 -27.16
C THR A 519 -19.46 -41.42 -28.24
N LEU A 520 -19.83 -42.25 -29.24
CA LEU A 520 -18.99 -42.57 -30.39
C LEU A 520 -18.62 -41.32 -31.20
N ASN A 521 -19.59 -40.43 -31.47
CA ASN A 521 -19.34 -39.20 -32.22
C ASN A 521 -18.37 -38.26 -31.49
N ILE A 522 -18.51 -38.12 -30.16
CA ILE A 522 -17.58 -37.32 -29.34
C ILE A 522 -16.16 -37.89 -29.39
N GLN A 523 -16.01 -39.21 -29.30
CA GLN A 523 -14.70 -39.86 -29.37
C GLN A 523 -14.07 -39.75 -30.78
N LYS A 524 -14.88 -39.84 -31.84
CA LYS A 524 -14.42 -39.62 -33.22
C LYS A 524 -13.96 -38.17 -33.45
N ALA A 525 -14.68 -37.18 -32.90
CA ALA A 525 -14.24 -35.79 -32.93
C ALA A 525 -12.89 -35.60 -32.22
N LYS A 526 -12.75 -36.13 -30.99
CA LYS A 526 -11.49 -36.09 -30.24
C LYS A 526 -10.32 -36.75 -30.99
N LEU A 527 -10.56 -37.89 -31.65
CA LEU A 527 -9.54 -38.56 -32.47
C LEU A 527 -9.12 -37.70 -33.66
N ALA A 528 -10.07 -37.08 -34.36
CA ALA A 528 -9.79 -36.18 -35.48
C ALA A 528 -9.01 -34.93 -35.04
N ASP A 529 -9.33 -34.34 -33.88
CA ASP A 529 -8.59 -33.21 -33.31
C ASP A 529 -7.14 -33.60 -32.96
N LEU A 530 -6.92 -34.77 -32.36
CA LEU A 530 -5.57 -35.28 -32.07
C LEU A 530 -4.77 -35.57 -33.35
N GLN A 531 -5.40 -36.11 -34.39
CA GLN A 531 -4.77 -36.32 -35.70
C GLN A 531 -4.38 -34.99 -36.37
N LYS A 532 -5.27 -33.98 -36.32
CA LYS A 532 -5.00 -32.63 -36.81
C LYS A 532 -3.89 -31.94 -36.01
N LEU A 533 -3.87 -32.13 -34.69
CA LEU A 533 -2.80 -31.64 -33.83
C LEU A 533 -1.45 -32.28 -34.22
N ALA A 534 -1.39 -33.61 -34.43
CA ALA A 534 -0.18 -34.28 -34.88
C ALA A 534 0.33 -33.75 -36.23
N ALA A 535 -0.55 -33.52 -37.21
CA ALA A 535 -0.18 -32.94 -38.51
C ALA A 535 0.47 -31.55 -38.36
N ASN A 536 -0.08 -30.69 -37.50
CA ASN A 536 0.43 -29.33 -37.28
C ASN A 536 1.77 -29.28 -36.52
N ARG A 537 2.11 -30.33 -35.76
CA ARG A 537 3.31 -30.35 -34.90
C ARG A 537 4.64 -30.38 -35.66
N SER A 538 4.65 -30.85 -36.91
CA SER A 538 5.83 -30.75 -37.78
C SER A 538 6.24 -29.29 -37.99
N GLY A 539 5.26 -28.39 -38.19
CA GLY A 539 5.50 -26.94 -38.28
C GLY A 539 6.04 -26.36 -36.98
N ALA A 540 5.42 -26.69 -35.83
CA ALA A 540 5.87 -26.22 -34.52
C ALA A 540 7.31 -26.66 -34.19
N LEU A 541 7.68 -27.90 -34.54
CA LEU A 541 9.04 -28.41 -34.37
C LEU A 541 10.04 -27.69 -35.29
N ALA A 542 9.67 -27.41 -36.54
CA ALA A 542 10.49 -26.63 -37.46
C ALA A 542 10.72 -25.20 -36.93
N THR A 543 9.67 -24.52 -36.45
CA THR A 543 9.77 -23.19 -35.84
C THR A 543 10.65 -23.19 -34.59
N ALA A 544 10.50 -24.19 -33.69
CA ALA A 544 11.33 -24.28 -32.49
C ALA A 544 12.82 -24.53 -32.81
N ASN A 545 13.13 -25.40 -33.77
CA ASN A 545 14.50 -25.60 -34.24
C ASN A 545 15.08 -24.32 -34.88
N ALA A 546 14.31 -23.63 -35.72
CA ALA A 546 14.73 -22.36 -36.32
C ALA A 546 14.99 -21.27 -35.27
N GLY A 547 14.20 -21.24 -34.19
CA GLY A 547 14.42 -20.37 -33.02
C GLY A 547 15.77 -20.64 -32.35
N VAL A 548 16.10 -21.90 -32.08
CA VAL A 548 17.42 -22.29 -31.52
C VAL A 548 18.56 -21.87 -32.44
N ILE A 549 18.50 -22.20 -33.74
CA ILE A 549 19.54 -21.84 -34.73
C ILE A 549 19.74 -20.31 -34.79
N THR A 550 18.66 -19.53 -34.70
CA THR A 550 18.73 -18.07 -34.70
C THR A 550 19.40 -17.54 -33.42
N ALA A 551 19.07 -18.10 -32.25
CA ALA A 551 19.69 -17.73 -30.98
C ALA A 551 21.19 -18.13 -30.92
N GLU A 552 21.56 -19.30 -31.46
CA GLU A 552 22.96 -19.72 -31.60
C GLU A 552 23.77 -18.76 -32.49
N ALA A 553 23.19 -18.33 -33.61
CA ALA A 553 23.80 -17.34 -34.50
C ALA A 553 23.94 -15.96 -33.82
N ALA A 554 22.94 -15.53 -33.05
CA ALA A 554 22.98 -14.29 -32.28
C ALA A 554 24.07 -14.34 -31.19
N LEU A 555 24.16 -15.44 -30.44
CA LEU A 555 25.20 -15.66 -29.43
C LEU A 555 26.61 -15.66 -30.05
N LYS A 556 26.79 -16.34 -31.19
CA LYS A 556 28.06 -16.32 -31.93
C LYS A 556 28.45 -14.89 -32.34
N LYS A 557 27.50 -14.09 -32.81
CA LYS A 557 27.72 -12.67 -33.16
C LYS A 557 28.06 -11.82 -31.94
N ALA A 558 27.42 -12.06 -30.80
CA ALA A 558 27.76 -11.37 -29.54
C ALA A 558 29.19 -11.69 -29.09
N LYS A 559 29.58 -12.97 -29.11
CA LYS A 559 30.96 -13.44 -28.81
C LYS A 559 32.01 -12.81 -29.75
N GLN A 560 31.70 -12.70 -31.04
CA GLN A 560 32.56 -11.98 -32.00
C GLN A 560 32.67 -10.47 -31.68
N ASN A 561 31.58 -9.83 -31.28
CA ASN A 561 31.59 -8.41 -30.91
C ASN A 561 32.46 -8.15 -29.66
N ILE A 562 32.42 -9.03 -28.65
CA ILE A 562 33.30 -8.94 -27.48
C ILE A 562 34.77 -8.98 -27.91
N ALA A 563 35.17 -9.93 -28.76
CA ALA A 563 36.55 -10.01 -29.25
C ALA A 563 36.97 -8.72 -30.00
N VAL A 564 36.07 -8.12 -30.78
CA VAL A 564 36.32 -6.83 -31.46
C VAL A 564 36.49 -5.68 -30.47
N LYS A 565 35.63 -5.58 -29.44
CA LYS A 565 35.72 -4.54 -28.40
C LYS A 565 36.94 -4.72 -27.50
N GLN A 566 37.33 -5.94 -27.18
CA GLN A 566 38.53 -6.22 -26.40
C GLN A 566 39.80 -5.83 -27.17
N ALA A 567 39.88 -6.17 -28.46
CA ALA A 567 40.95 -5.71 -29.35
C ALA A 567 40.93 -4.19 -29.60
N ALA A 568 39.78 -3.51 -29.45
CA ALA A 568 39.68 -2.05 -29.52
C ALA A 568 40.21 -1.39 -28.23
N LEU A 569 39.82 -1.90 -27.06
CA LEU A 569 40.33 -1.49 -25.75
C LEU A 569 41.86 -1.67 -25.64
N GLU A 570 42.41 -2.80 -26.10
CA GLU A 570 43.86 -3.04 -26.15
C GLU A 570 44.58 -2.00 -27.03
N ARG A 571 44.05 -1.74 -28.24
CA ARG A 571 44.60 -0.71 -29.15
C ARG A 571 44.52 0.69 -28.56
N ALA A 572 43.39 1.06 -27.94
CA ALA A 572 43.23 2.35 -27.27
C ALA A 572 44.24 2.50 -26.12
N THR A 573 44.39 1.46 -25.29
CA THR A 573 45.34 1.42 -24.18
C THR A 573 46.78 1.58 -24.67
N ALA A 574 47.20 0.81 -25.67
CA ALA A 574 48.53 0.93 -26.28
C ALA A 574 48.77 2.32 -26.92
N ALA A 575 47.77 2.87 -27.61
CA ALA A 575 47.87 4.17 -28.29
C ALA A 575 47.94 5.38 -27.33
N ILE A 576 47.48 5.24 -26.08
CA ILE A 576 47.62 6.28 -25.05
C ILE A 576 48.77 6.04 -24.08
N ALA A 577 49.28 4.81 -23.93
CA ALA A 577 50.35 4.48 -22.98
C ALA A 577 51.59 5.38 -23.12
N SER A 578 52.06 5.61 -24.36
CA SER A 578 53.19 6.51 -24.65
C SER A 578 52.85 8.01 -24.52
N LYS A 579 51.55 8.36 -24.50
CA LYS A 579 51.05 9.75 -24.39
C LYS A 579 50.73 10.15 -22.94
N LEU A 580 50.44 9.20 -22.06
CA LEU A 580 50.11 9.47 -20.65
C LEU A 580 51.35 9.84 -19.83
N ALA A 581 52.44 9.07 -19.96
CA ALA A 581 53.68 9.31 -19.22
C ALA A 581 54.22 10.76 -19.34
N PRO A 582 54.38 11.36 -20.54
CA PRO A 582 54.82 12.75 -20.64
C PRO A 582 53.81 13.76 -20.06
N LYS A 583 52.51 13.47 -20.07
CA LYS A 583 51.48 14.33 -19.43
C LYS A 583 51.51 14.27 -17.91
N GLN A 584 51.76 13.10 -17.33
CA GLN A 584 51.96 12.94 -15.89
C GLN A 584 53.22 13.71 -15.42
N VAL A 585 54.32 13.60 -16.15
CA VAL A 585 55.55 14.38 -15.89
C VAL A 585 55.32 15.89 -16.05
N ALA A 586 54.54 16.32 -17.06
CA ALA A 586 54.20 17.72 -17.26
C ALA A 586 53.36 18.29 -16.11
N LEU A 587 52.37 17.53 -15.62
CA LEU A 587 51.56 17.88 -14.45
C LEU A 587 52.42 17.98 -13.18
N GLU A 588 53.27 16.99 -12.91
CA GLU A 588 54.18 17.01 -11.75
C GLU A 588 55.14 18.21 -11.80
N LYS A 589 55.66 18.54 -12.98
CA LYS A 589 56.49 19.73 -13.20
C LYS A 589 55.72 21.03 -12.95
N ALA A 590 54.50 21.15 -13.47
CA ALA A 590 53.66 22.33 -13.22
C ALA A 590 53.36 22.50 -11.73
N GLN A 591 53.07 21.41 -11.02
CA GLN A 591 52.82 21.42 -9.58
C GLN A 591 54.06 21.90 -8.79
N LYS A 592 55.25 21.38 -9.10
CA LYS A 592 56.52 21.81 -8.47
C LYS A 592 56.83 23.30 -8.70
N VAL A 593 56.52 23.83 -9.90
CA VAL A 593 56.68 25.26 -10.21
C VAL A 593 55.67 26.12 -9.44
N LEU A 594 54.41 25.68 -9.35
CA LEU A 594 53.38 26.33 -8.55
C LEU A 594 53.75 26.38 -7.06
N ASP A 595 54.24 25.29 -6.48
CA ASP A 595 54.64 25.23 -5.07
C ASP A 595 55.86 26.12 -4.80
N SER A 596 56.81 26.17 -5.74
CA SER A 596 57.93 27.13 -5.70
C SER A 596 57.45 28.58 -5.73
N ALA A 597 56.44 28.90 -6.57
CA ALA A 597 55.84 30.23 -6.65
C ALA A 597 55.07 30.61 -5.37
N LYS A 598 54.39 29.65 -4.73
CA LYS A 598 53.71 29.84 -3.42
C LYS A 598 54.71 30.08 -2.30
N ASN A 599 55.83 29.35 -2.28
CA ASN A 599 56.92 29.57 -1.32
C ASN A 599 57.51 30.98 -1.47
N LYS A 600 57.77 31.43 -2.71
CA LYS A 600 58.24 32.80 -2.96
C LYS A 600 57.23 33.87 -2.53
N LEU A 601 55.93 33.62 -2.71
CA LEU A 601 54.89 34.52 -2.21
C LEU A 601 54.92 34.64 -0.67
N ALA A 602 55.13 33.53 0.04
CA ALA A 602 55.23 33.52 1.49
C ALA A 602 56.45 34.31 2.01
N GLU A 603 57.60 34.26 1.31
CA GLU A 603 58.75 35.11 1.61
C GLU A 603 58.44 36.60 1.40
N LEU A 604 57.83 36.97 0.27
CA LEU A 604 57.49 38.36 -0.04
C LEU A 604 56.47 38.95 0.94
N LYS A 605 55.51 38.15 1.42
CA LYS A 605 54.58 38.59 2.48
C LYS A 605 55.28 38.85 3.82
N LYS A 606 56.33 38.10 4.17
CA LYS A 606 57.17 38.40 5.35
C LYS A 606 57.97 39.69 5.16
N ALA A 607 58.50 39.92 3.96
CA ALA A 607 59.20 41.16 3.62
C ALA A 607 58.27 42.39 3.69
N LEU A 608 57.02 42.26 3.23
CA LEU A 608 55.99 43.31 3.36
C LEU A 608 55.72 43.66 4.83
N ILE A 609 55.45 42.66 5.69
CA ILE A 609 55.24 42.88 7.13
C ILE A 609 56.44 43.61 7.77
N THR A 610 57.66 43.31 7.30
CA THR A 610 58.88 43.97 7.78
C THR A 610 58.95 45.44 7.34
N ALA A 611 58.53 45.75 6.11
CA ALA A 611 58.47 47.11 5.59
C ALA A 611 57.40 47.96 6.29
N GLU A 612 56.19 47.41 6.48
CA GLU A 612 55.09 48.04 7.24
C GLU A 612 55.51 48.37 8.69
N LEU A 613 56.24 47.45 9.34
CA LEU A 613 56.77 47.66 10.69
C LEU A 613 57.90 48.70 10.75
N ASN A 614 58.67 48.86 9.68
CA ASN A 614 59.68 49.93 9.58
C ASN A 614 59.02 51.31 9.36
N VAL A 615 57.92 51.39 8.60
CA VAL A 615 57.12 52.62 8.47
C VAL A 615 56.54 53.05 9.81
N ALA A 616 56.00 52.12 10.59
CA ALA A 616 55.51 52.41 11.94
C ALA A 616 56.63 52.98 12.84
N LYS A 617 57.79 52.32 12.89
CA LYS A 617 58.95 52.80 13.66
C LYS A 617 59.45 54.18 13.24
N ALA A 618 59.50 54.46 11.93
CA ALA A 618 59.92 55.76 11.42
C ALA A 618 58.92 56.87 11.83
N LYS A 619 57.62 56.57 11.82
CA LYS A 619 56.58 57.51 12.27
C LYS A 619 56.63 57.77 13.78
N ASP A 620 56.86 56.74 14.60
CA ASP A 620 57.06 56.90 16.05
C ASP A 620 58.31 57.75 16.37
N ALA A 621 59.41 57.55 15.62
CA ALA A 621 60.63 58.33 15.74
C ALA A 621 60.41 59.80 15.33
N LEU A 622 59.71 60.05 14.21
CA LEU A 622 59.31 61.38 13.78
C LEU A 622 58.45 62.10 14.83
N GLN A 623 57.43 61.44 15.38
CA GLN A 623 56.58 62.00 16.43
C GLN A 623 57.40 62.35 17.69
N THR A 624 58.40 61.53 18.04
CA THR A 624 59.32 61.78 19.15
C THR A 624 60.17 63.03 18.89
N SER A 625 60.73 63.18 17.68
CA SER A 625 61.50 64.36 17.28
C SER A 625 60.64 65.63 17.22
N GLN A 626 59.40 65.55 16.75
CA GLN A 626 58.45 66.67 16.74
C GLN A 626 58.08 67.11 18.16
N THR A 627 57.95 66.18 19.10
CA THR A 627 57.71 66.48 20.53
C THR A 627 58.89 67.26 21.12
N LYS A 628 60.12 66.80 20.88
CA LYS A 628 61.34 67.49 21.34
C LYS A 628 61.52 68.88 20.71
N LEU A 629 61.21 69.02 19.42
CA LEU A 629 61.22 70.33 18.77
C LEU A 629 60.25 71.29 19.46
N LYS A 630 59.05 70.82 19.80
CA LYS A 630 58.09 71.62 20.56
C LYS A 630 58.61 72.00 21.96
N GLU A 631 59.20 71.06 22.70
CA GLU A 631 59.79 71.33 24.01
C GLU A 631 60.91 72.38 23.94
N ALA A 632 61.78 72.30 22.92
CA ALA A 632 62.84 73.29 22.68
C ALA A 632 62.30 74.67 22.28
N GLN A 633 61.24 74.72 21.44
CA GLN A 633 60.56 75.97 21.06
C GLN A 633 59.89 76.64 22.26
N ASP A 634 59.12 75.87 23.05
CA ASP A 634 58.45 76.36 24.25
C ASP A 634 59.48 76.88 25.30
N ASN A 635 60.65 76.24 25.41
CA ASN A 635 61.76 76.70 26.26
C ASN A 635 62.39 78.01 25.77
N LEU A 636 62.66 78.12 24.46
CA LEU A 636 63.20 79.35 23.85
C LEU A 636 62.24 80.53 24.03
N GLU A 637 60.93 80.32 23.85
CA GLU A 637 59.90 81.35 24.10
C GLU A 637 59.88 81.78 25.56
N LYS A 638 59.99 80.84 26.52
CA LYS A 638 60.07 81.17 27.94
C LYS A 638 61.28 82.07 28.26
N LEU A 639 62.47 81.70 27.78
CA LEU A 639 63.71 82.44 28.04
C LEU A 639 63.69 83.84 27.42
N GLN A 640 63.18 83.98 26.20
CA GLN A 640 63.08 85.29 25.52
C GLN A 640 62.11 86.27 26.20
N ASN A 641 61.10 85.76 26.91
CA ASN A 641 60.09 86.58 27.60
C ASN A 641 60.39 86.82 29.09
N ALA A 642 61.44 86.20 29.65
CA ALA A 642 61.82 86.38 31.06
C ALA A 642 62.08 87.85 31.48
N PRO A 643 62.69 88.73 30.65
CA PRO A 643 62.83 90.15 30.99
C PRO A 643 61.48 90.88 31.15
N GLN A 644 60.52 90.60 30.27
CA GLN A 644 59.17 91.17 30.29
C GLN A 644 58.36 90.62 31.48
N ALA A 645 58.53 89.34 31.81
CA ALA A 645 57.95 88.72 32.99
C ALA A 645 58.44 89.39 34.29
N LEU A 646 59.74 89.70 34.39
CA LEU A 646 60.27 90.46 35.53
C LEU A 646 59.71 91.88 35.57
N GLU A 647 59.64 92.59 34.44
CA GLU A 647 59.08 93.96 34.40
C GLU A 647 57.62 93.98 34.88
N ALA A 648 56.82 92.98 34.48
CA ALA A 648 55.45 92.79 34.96
C ALA A 648 55.40 92.52 36.47
N ALA A 649 56.27 91.66 37.00
CA ALA A 649 56.36 91.37 38.43
C ALA A 649 56.78 92.61 39.25
N GLN A 650 57.77 93.38 38.78
CA GLN A 650 58.22 94.61 39.45
C GLN A 650 57.14 95.70 39.46
N LYS A 651 56.38 95.84 38.37
CA LYS A 651 55.20 96.72 38.32
C LYS A 651 54.11 96.30 39.30
N ALA A 652 53.85 94.99 39.42
CA ALA A 652 52.90 94.45 40.40
C ALA A 652 53.36 94.74 41.85
N LEU A 653 54.65 94.57 42.15
CA LEU A 653 55.22 94.91 43.46
C LEU A 653 55.11 96.40 43.78
N GLN A 654 55.42 97.29 42.85
CA GLN A 654 55.24 98.74 43.06
C GLN A 654 53.76 99.10 43.33
N ALA A 655 52.82 98.47 42.62
CA ALA A 655 51.39 98.67 42.87
C ALA A 655 50.97 98.18 44.28
N ALA A 656 51.44 97.00 44.70
CA ALA A 656 51.19 96.46 46.04
C ALA A 656 51.79 97.33 47.15
N GLN A 657 53.02 97.83 46.98
CA GLN A 657 53.70 98.71 47.93
C GLN A 657 52.99 100.07 48.05
N ALA A 658 52.51 100.63 46.93
CA ALA A 658 51.75 101.87 46.91
C ALA A 658 50.38 101.72 47.62
N ASP A 659 49.67 100.60 47.42
CA ASP A 659 48.43 100.31 48.14
C ASP A 659 48.71 100.16 49.65
N TYR A 660 49.69 99.34 50.06
CA TYR A 660 50.06 99.19 51.46
C TYR A 660 50.42 100.53 52.13
N ALA A 661 51.22 101.38 51.49
CA ALA A 661 51.56 102.70 52.01
C ALA A 661 50.32 103.61 52.16
N SER A 662 49.39 103.55 51.21
CA SER A 662 48.10 104.24 51.26
C SER A 662 47.26 103.75 52.45
N LYS A 663 47.10 102.44 52.62
CA LYS A 663 46.38 101.83 53.75
C LYS A 663 46.99 102.18 55.10
N VAL A 664 48.32 102.17 55.23
CA VAL A 664 49.03 102.57 56.46
C VAL A 664 48.83 104.05 56.79
N LYS A 665 48.79 104.93 55.77
CA LYS A 665 48.45 106.34 55.99
C LYS A 665 47.00 106.48 56.46
N THR A 666 46.04 105.83 55.79
CA THR A 666 44.63 105.81 56.20
C THR A 666 44.48 105.33 57.64
N LEU A 667 45.22 104.30 58.06
CA LEU A 667 45.19 103.82 59.44
C LEU A 667 45.56 104.91 60.45
N LYS A 668 46.66 105.65 60.21
CA LYS A 668 47.07 106.76 61.09
C LYS A 668 46.03 107.88 61.13
N ASP A 669 45.46 108.23 59.99
CA ASP A 669 44.44 109.28 59.89
C ASP A 669 43.15 108.88 60.66
N GLU A 670 42.74 107.61 60.62
CA GLU A 670 41.59 107.09 61.37
C GLU A 670 41.89 106.85 62.87
N GLU A 671 43.12 106.50 63.24
CA GLU A 671 43.57 106.42 64.64
C GLU A 671 43.63 107.80 65.31
N ALA A 672 44.09 108.83 64.60
CA ALA A 672 44.05 110.21 65.10
C ALA A 672 42.61 110.71 65.32
N LYS A 673 41.68 110.40 64.40
CA LYS A 673 40.24 110.68 64.59
C LYS A 673 39.65 109.94 65.79
N LEU A 674 40.05 108.68 66.01
CA LEU A 674 39.64 107.89 67.17
C LEU A 674 40.13 108.53 68.48
N GLU A 675 41.38 109.00 68.53
CA GLU A 675 41.94 109.67 69.71
C GLU A 675 41.24 111.01 70.01
N ILE A 676 40.95 111.81 68.98
CA ILE A 676 40.13 113.03 69.11
C ILE A 676 38.73 112.69 69.63
N SER A 677 38.08 111.66 69.07
CA SER A 677 36.75 111.22 69.50
C SER A 677 36.74 110.74 70.96
N ARG A 678 37.76 109.99 71.38
CA ARG A 678 37.98 109.60 72.78
C ARG A 678 38.16 110.82 73.69
N SER A 679 38.97 111.80 73.28
CA SER A 679 39.19 113.03 74.08
C SER A 679 37.91 113.86 74.24
N ILE A 680 37.11 113.97 73.18
CA ILE A 680 35.79 114.64 73.22
C ILE A 680 34.85 113.88 74.15
N TYR A 681 34.75 112.55 74.02
CA TYR A 681 33.95 111.72 74.92
C TYR A 681 34.37 111.88 76.39
N THR A 682 35.68 111.80 76.70
CA THR A 682 36.18 111.95 78.07
C THR A 682 35.83 113.32 78.65
N LYS A 683 36.06 114.42 77.92
CA LYS A 683 35.72 115.78 78.41
C LYS A 683 34.23 116.00 78.60
N LEU A 684 33.38 115.44 77.73
CA LEU A 684 31.93 115.51 77.87
C LEU A 684 31.43 114.66 79.05
N GLN A 685 32.05 113.51 79.29
CA GLN A 685 31.80 112.64 80.43
C GLN A 685 32.21 113.33 81.75
N GLU A 686 33.40 113.92 81.81
CA GLU A 686 33.89 114.72 82.95
C GLU A 686 32.95 115.91 83.22
N ASN A 687 32.52 116.64 82.19
CA ASN A 687 31.56 117.74 82.32
C ASN A 687 30.19 117.27 82.86
N TYR A 688 29.67 116.15 82.35
CA TYR A 688 28.46 115.52 82.88
C TYR A 688 28.59 115.16 84.36
N GLU A 689 29.70 114.54 84.76
CA GLU A 689 29.96 114.18 86.16
C GLU A 689 30.13 115.42 87.06
N GLN A 690 30.82 116.46 86.57
CA GLN A 690 31.04 117.70 87.29
C GLN A 690 29.74 118.50 87.49
N LEU A 691 28.88 118.60 86.47
CA LEU A 691 27.56 119.22 86.59
C LEU A 691 26.64 118.41 87.53
N ARG A 692 26.63 117.08 87.43
CA ARG A 692 25.87 116.18 88.31
C ARG A 692 26.24 116.36 89.79
N SER A 693 27.51 116.63 90.08
CA SER A 693 28.00 116.83 91.47
C SER A 693 27.43 118.06 92.18
N GLN A 694 26.99 119.09 91.43
CA GLN A 694 26.56 120.38 91.99
C GLN A 694 25.07 120.42 92.38
N LEU A 695 24.30 119.38 92.05
CA LEU A 695 22.89 119.28 92.46
C LEU A 695 22.75 118.86 93.95
N PRO A 696 21.77 119.41 94.70
CA PRO A 696 21.46 118.95 96.05
C PRO A 696 21.08 117.46 96.10
N GLN A 697 21.40 116.76 97.20
CA GLN A 697 21.17 115.31 97.35
C GLN A 697 19.72 114.82 97.08
N LYS A 698 18.70 115.69 97.18
CA LYS A 698 17.32 115.35 96.79
C LYS A 698 17.13 115.31 95.27
N ALA A 699 17.75 116.22 94.53
CA ALA A 699 17.71 116.32 93.06
C ALA A 699 18.63 115.27 92.38
N GLN A 700 19.72 114.86 93.04
CA GLN A 700 20.61 113.80 92.54
C GLN A 700 19.90 112.44 92.28
N LYS A 701 18.70 112.21 92.84
CA LYS A 701 17.91 110.99 92.61
C LYS A 701 16.84 111.12 91.53
N GLU A 702 16.37 112.32 91.20
CA GLU A 702 15.33 112.50 90.16
C GLU A 702 15.97 112.62 88.76
N THR A 703 17.24 113.07 88.66
CA THR A 703 18.01 113.07 87.40
C THR A 703 18.48 111.70 86.90
N ASP A 704 18.46 110.66 87.73
CA ASP A 704 18.72 109.28 87.30
C ASP A 704 17.48 108.63 86.62
N GLY A 705 16.39 109.39 86.45
CA GLY A 705 15.20 109.00 85.69
C GLY A 705 15.46 108.93 84.19
N GLU A 706 15.39 107.73 83.64
CA GLU A 706 15.67 107.40 82.23
C GLU A 706 14.67 108.03 81.25
N VAL A 707 14.98 109.22 80.69
CA VAL A 707 14.29 109.70 79.48
C VAL A 707 15.01 109.17 78.24
N GLN A 708 14.48 108.04 77.78
CA GLN A 708 14.59 107.39 76.48
C GLN A 708 15.51 108.02 75.42
N LYS A 709 16.26 107.13 74.77
CA LYS A 709 16.86 107.30 73.44
C LYS A 709 15.82 107.74 72.40
N LEU A 710 15.54 109.03 72.28
CA LEU A 710 14.78 109.56 71.17
C LEU A 710 15.72 109.78 69.98
N HIS A 711 15.86 108.70 69.20
CA HIS A 711 16.35 108.70 67.82
C HIS A 711 17.83 109.06 67.60
N LEU A 712 18.74 108.37 68.32
CA LEU A 712 19.93 107.90 67.62
C LEU A 712 19.54 106.88 66.53
N SER A 713 20.21 106.95 65.38
CA SER A 713 20.32 105.90 64.35
C SER A 713 19.07 105.49 63.54
N ARG A 714 18.72 106.30 62.53
CA ARG A 714 18.28 105.87 61.18
C ARG A 714 18.37 107.10 60.26
N THR A 715 19.03 107.08 59.10
CA THR A 715 19.59 105.98 58.30
C THR A 715 20.95 106.37 57.71
N TYR A 716 22.00 105.64 58.09
CA TYR A 716 23.13 105.40 57.19
C TYR A 716 22.88 104.06 56.48
N GLN A 717 23.54 103.82 55.34
CA GLN A 717 23.43 102.64 54.44
C GLN A 717 22.19 102.60 53.50
N PRO A 718 22.26 101.92 52.33
CA PRO A 718 23.43 101.72 51.44
C PRO A 718 23.13 101.66 49.91
N LYS A 719 24.20 101.55 49.10
CA LYS A 719 24.29 100.94 47.74
C LYS A 719 23.62 101.68 46.56
N PRO A 720 24.23 101.56 45.35
CA PRO A 720 23.74 100.62 44.31
C PRO A 720 24.73 99.46 44.08
N LEU A 721 24.37 98.21 43.74
CA LEU A 721 23.53 97.67 42.64
C LEU A 721 24.25 97.85 41.27
N LEU A 722 24.92 96.82 40.75
CA LEU A 722 24.41 95.68 39.96
C LEU A 722 24.08 96.01 38.49
N VAL A 723 24.68 95.22 37.57
CA VAL A 723 24.09 94.76 36.27
C VAL A 723 24.01 95.87 35.17
N ARG A 724 24.32 95.66 33.87
CA ARG A 724 24.01 94.51 32.99
C ARG A 724 24.91 94.37 31.73
N GLN A 725 24.83 93.18 31.15
CA GLN A 725 25.29 92.68 29.84
C GLN A 725 24.82 93.51 28.61
N GLN A 726 25.57 93.42 27.50
CA GLN A 726 25.10 93.10 26.11
C GLN A 726 26.33 92.97 25.17
N ASN A 727 26.66 91.83 24.53
CA ASN A 727 26.05 91.13 23.38
C ASN A 727 25.91 91.93 22.07
N THR A 728 26.75 91.59 21.07
CA THR A 728 26.62 91.67 19.58
C THR A 728 28.01 91.34 18.97
N ASP A 729 28.27 90.90 17.72
CA ASP A 729 27.55 90.21 16.63
C ASP A 729 28.63 89.45 15.81
N GLN A 730 28.51 88.16 15.48
CA GLN A 730 27.97 87.61 14.21
C GLN A 730 28.54 88.21 12.89
N LYS A 731 29.23 87.37 12.06
CA LYS A 731 29.35 87.35 10.56
C LYS A 731 30.74 86.86 10.06
N VAL A 732 30.97 86.15 8.94
CA VAL A 732 30.23 85.15 8.12
C VAL A 732 31.28 84.13 7.55
N LEU A 733 30.81 82.94 7.19
CA LEU A 733 31.28 82.03 6.12
C LEU A 733 31.65 82.76 4.77
N PRO A 734 32.26 82.13 3.73
CA PRO A 734 32.13 80.70 3.36
C PRO A 734 33.35 79.98 2.76
N ALA A 735 33.18 78.67 2.52
CA ALA A 735 33.97 77.89 1.56
C ALA A 735 33.02 77.14 0.60
N THR A 736 33.37 77.13 -0.68
CA THR A 736 32.57 76.64 -1.81
C THR A 736 32.86 75.16 -2.17
N GLY A 737 32.12 74.60 -3.13
CA GLY A 737 32.23 73.19 -3.56
C GLY A 737 33.51 72.85 -4.36
N THR A 738 33.58 71.73 -5.11
CA THR A 738 32.50 70.84 -5.55
C THR A 738 33.03 69.44 -5.93
N LYS A 739 32.13 68.50 -6.24
CA LYS A 739 32.38 67.07 -6.53
C LYS A 739 33.11 66.81 -7.86
N ALA A 740 33.76 65.65 -7.95
CA ALA A 740 33.81 64.85 -9.18
C ALA A 740 33.90 63.35 -8.81
N ASP A 741 32.84 62.57 -9.09
CA ASP A 741 32.89 61.10 -9.01
C ASP A 741 31.71 60.48 -9.80
N GLN A 742 31.98 59.99 -11.02
CA GLN A 742 31.08 59.31 -11.97
C GLN A 742 31.95 58.63 -13.07
N VAL A 743 31.62 57.51 -13.73
CA VAL A 743 30.51 56.52 -13.64
C VAL A 743 30.89 55.25 -14.44
N ALA A 744 30.62 54.05 -13.89
CA ALA A 744 30.25 52.75 -14.53
C ALA A 744 31.00 52.26 -15.84
N ALA A 745 30.66 51.17 -16.57
CA ALA A 745 29.64 50.10 -16.49
C ALA A 745 30.04 48.85 -17.34
N LEU A 746 29.16 47.83 -17.39
CA LEU A 746 29.14 46.61 -18.25
C LEU A 746 30.20 45.51 -17.93
N GLY A 747 29.97 44.20 -18.04
CA GLY A 747 28.82 43.32 -18.41
C GLY A 747 29.24 41.82 -18.23
N LEU A 748 28.51 40.75 -18.59
CA LEU A 748 27.14 40.57 -19.12
C LEU A 748 26.67 39.08 -18.91
N LEU A 749 25.38 38.87 -18.61
CA LEU A 749 24.47 37.70 -18.81
C LEU A 749 24.98 36.26 -19.10
N LEU A 750 24.31 35.27 -18.47
CA LEU A 750 23.41 34.29 -19.12
C LEU A 750 22.56 33.51 -18.08
N GLY A 751 21.42 32.94 -18.48
CA GLY A 751 20.63 32.03 -17.64
C GLY A 751 19.40 31.46 -18.36
N LEU A 752 18.78 30.39 -17.80
CA LEU A 752 17.35 30.02 -17.92
C LEU A 752 17.04 28.64 -17.26
N GLY A 753 15.86 28.53 -16.63
CA GLY A 753 15.17 27.27 -16.28
C GLY A 753 15.62 26.55 -14.99
N THR A 754 14.74 25.94 -14.18
CA THR A 754 13.25 25.88 -14.19
C THR A 754 12.75 25.48 -12.79
N LEU A 755 11.46 25.71 -12.49
CA LEU A 755 10.82 25.23 -11.26
C LEU A 755 10.80 23.70 -11.18
N ALA A 756 10.99 23.14 -9.97
CA ALA A 756 10.51 21.80 -9.62
C ALA A 756 9.95 21.80 -8.19
N SER A 757 8.63 21.59 -8.07
CA SER A 757 7.90 21.57 -6.80
C SER A 757 7.85 20.17 -6.18
N ALA A 758 8.27 20.04 -4.93
CA ALA A 758 8.14 18.80 -4.15
C ALA A 758 7.05 18.92 -3.09
N ARG A 759 5.77 18.79 -3.49
CA ARG A 759 4.64 18.70 -2.55
C ARG A 759 4.00 17.32 -2.64
N ARG A 760 4.27 16.47 -1.64
CA ARG A 760 3.62 15.16 -1.47
C ARG A 760 2.10 15.30 -1.50
N ARG A 761 1.43 14.56 -2.39
CA ARG A 761 0.08 14.04 -2.11
C ARG A 761 -0.01 12.56 -2.45
N LYS A 762 -0.78 11.88 -1.61
CA LYS A 762 -0.98 10.44 -1.48
C LYS A 762 -2.35 10.12 -2.09
N ARG A 763 -2.44 9.19 -3.05
CA ARG A 763 -3.61 8.31 -3.21
C ARG A 763 -3.29 7.12 -4.12
N ASN A 764 -4.09 6.08 -3.91
CA ASN A 764 -3.87 4.71 -4.36
C ASN A 764 -4.27 4.52 -5.83
N ASN A 765 -3.76 3.46 -6.45
CA ASN A 765 -4.57 2.67 -7.38
C ASN A 765 -5.38 1.67 -6.55
N GLU A 766 -6.66 1.54 -6.86
CA GLU A 766 -7.45 0.31 -6.84
C GLU A 766 -8.71 0.58 -7.68
N ASP A 767 -9.09 -0.42 -8.47
CA ASP A 767 -10.10 -0.44 -9.57
C ASP A 767 -9.79 0.41 -10.83
#